data_AF-A0A835WQD9-F1
#
_entry.id   AF-A0A835WQD9-F1
#
_cell.length_a   1.000
_cell.length_b   1.000
_cell.length_c   1.000
_cell.angle_alpha   90.00
_cell.angle_beta   90.00
_cell.angle_gamma   90.00
#
_symmetry.space_group_name_H-M   'P 1'
#
loop_
_entity.id
_entity.type
_entity.pdbx_description
1 polymer ?
#
loop_
_entity_poly.entity_id
_entity_poly.type
_entity_poly.pdbx_seq_one_letter_code
_entity_poly.pdbx_strand_id
1 'polypeptide(L)'
;MATKTIEQQQPSGNARVVGGIAGLFGQPDFADCQIVFILDHSPLYDQPQSESVAAASTGVEPEAPCSGHKRAREETLGEDASPAAGAQRARLACKPLPGHSIVLHFASDKIAAQLNWARGASHGSSGSPKRARKAVTVTITAIEDTDAAPAAGSRAQKQLPELEVSLGSEAELPAARAAIKFAYTGRVEAGSIREALQVRRQACYLQMEGCVQACLAVVKEKLVGTTAAPMAAAGLQAEAGAAAAAAGPAAQAGARAATDTASGKDGTEAPLVLEFFSCSGLWPDPTEDAAFAALLTEAKRQLVAHFGDALAVLNQKQLYEQMRALPAEGLEALLESDDFGTDSESSVVLLLVEWMDANYGRTDVATRKRLCGLLRLVQCSRAYQSWVLPALAATHTAGPPGPDSWFPLTVADMARLSTYVSASAAERRHMADGNWGPCAIVKRWPVGWLSSTPRRLCVPAQGRTFSFSASLQELEKALGSLEEGSDGTLEPAIENAPARGAYVHGLEWQAQLVVRNGSADVGCYMAVRLPSSLRRLGSAASQLMLTGLTAFPKRLNICVYGGAASGAAAAGAGDAPSQRRKAYHKRYGDHEFVRVGSGWGVPGAFQLRAAPAAAPPAQQQQQPQGGPGQGPQQQAGGAAGSVAGGSAVATQWVDYLQGGNRLAGAITLMPPSST
;
A
#
# COMPACT_ATOMS: atom_id res chain seq x y z
N MET A 1 17.22 -6.89 -27.55
CA MET A 1 16.10 -6.28 -28.30
C MET A 1 16.24 -4.77 -28.20
N ALA A 2 16.56 -4.09 -29.30
CA ALA A 2 16.70 -2.64 -29.33
C ALA A 2 15.31 -2.01 -29.19
N THR A 3 15.06 -1.33 -28.07
CA THR A 3 13.90 -0.45 -27.90
C THR A 3 14.02 0.68 -28.91
N LYS A 4 13.32 0.56 -30.04
CA LYS A 4 13.03 1.70 -30.92
C LYS A 4 12.26 2.70 -30.06
N THR A 5 12.95 3.74 -29.61
CA THR A 5 12.32 4.93 -29.05
C THR A 5 11.21 5.33 -30.01
N ILE A 6 9.97 5.39 -29.54
CA ILE A 6 8.87 5.99 -30.32
C ILE A 6 9.26 7.46 -30.40
N GLU A 7 10.06 7.78 -31.40
CA GLU A 7 10.28 9.14 -31.83
C GLU A 7 8.88 9.65 -32.13
N GLN A 8 8.35 10.53 -31.26
CA GLN A 8 7.15 11.29 -31.55
C GLN A 8 7.47 12.00 -32.87
N GLN A 9 7.04 11.40 -33.98
CA GLN A 9 7.21 11.96 -35.30
C GLN A 9 6.56 13.33 -35.23
N GLN A 10 7.40 14.36 -35.15
CA GLN A 10 6.95 15.73 -35.28
C GLN A 10 6.18 15.77 -36.61
N PRO A 11 4.91 16.17 -36.60
CA PRO A 11 4.14 16.22 -37.83
C PRO A 11 4.91 17.10 -38.82
N SER A 12 5.13 16.59 -40.03
CA SER A 12 5.87 17.25 -41.12
C SER A 12 5.18 18.50 -41.68
N GLY A 13 4.31 19.12 -40.89
CA GLY A 13 3.62 20.36 -41.20
C GLY A 13 4.53 21.58 -41.04
N ASN A 14 4.09 22.70 -41.61
CA ASN A 14 4.77 23.96 -41.44
C ASN A 14 4.79 24.37 -39.95
N ALA A 15 5.96 24.37 -39.34
CA ALA A 15 6.14 24.65 -37.91
C ALA A 15 5.54 25.99 -37.47
N ARG A 16 5.52 27.01 -38.35
CA ARG A 16 4.88 28.30 -38.05
C ARG A 16 3.36 28.18 -37.95
N VAL A 17 2.76 27.35 -38.81
CA VAL A 17 1.30 27.10 -38.78
C VAL A 17 0.94 26.33 -37.52
N VAL A 18 1.68 25.26 -37.20
CA VAL A 18 1.46 24.47 -35.97
C VAL A 18 1.63 25.34 -34.72
N GLY A 19 2.69 26.15 -34.66
CA GLY A 19 2.92 27.10 -33.57
C GLY A 19 1.84 28.17 -33.48
N GLY A 20 1.38 28.68 -34.62
CA GLY A 20 0.28 29.63 -34.71
C GLY A 20 -1.02 29.04 -34.17
N ILE A 21 -1.42 27.84 -34.61
CA ILE A 21 -2.61 27.14 -34.13
C ILE A 21 -2.51 26.89 -32.63
N ALA A 22 -1.37 26.41 -32.13
CA ALA A 22 -1.16 26.20 -30.70
C ALA A 22 -1.35 27.49 -29.88
N GLY A 23 -0.89 28.63 -30.40
CA GLY A 23 -1.04 29.95 -29.77
C GLY A 23 -2.47 30.48 -29.73
N LEU A 24 -3.39 29.94 -30.54
CA LEU A 24 -4.81 30.35 -30.56
C LEU A 24 -5.63 29.78 -29.39
N PHE A 25 -5.11 28.80 -28.64
CA PHE A 25 -5.87 28.20 -27.55
C PHE A 25 -6.25 29.24 -26.48
N GLY A 26 -7.55 29.42 -26.27
CA GLY A 26 -8.10 30.37 -25.31
C GLY A 26 -8.02 31.85 -25.71
N GLN A 27 -7.49 32.15 -26.90
CA GLN A 27 -7.46 33.51 -27.44
C GLN A 27 -8.78 33.86 -28.12
N PRO A 28 -9.31 35.08 -27.94
CA PRO A 28 -10.51 35.54 -28.63
C PRO A 28 -10.24 35.84 -30.12
N ASP A 29 -8.98 36.05 -30.49
CA ASP A 29 -8.58 36.32 -31.86
C ASP A 29 -8.97 35.17 -32.77
N PHE A 30 -9.77 35.46 -33.80
CA PHE A 30 -10.31 34.49 -34.76
C PHE A 30 -11.25 33.42 -34.19
N ALA A 31 -11.65 33.52 -32.92
CA ALA A 31 -12.63 32.62 -32.34
C ALA A 31 -13.99 32.77 -33.05
N ASP A 32 -14.54 31.65 -33.50
CA ASP A 32 -15.81 31.56 -34.23
C ASP A 32 -16.85 30.68 -33.50
N CYS A 33 -16.51 30.21 -32.30
CA CYS A 33 -17.41 29.55 -31.36
C CYS A 33 -16.93 29.77 -29.92
N GLN A 34 -17.78 29.46 -28.94
CA GLN A 34 -17.45 29.51 -27.52
C GLN A 34 -17.81 28.20 -26.84
N ILE A 35 -16.91 27.67 -26.01
CA ILE A 35 -17.12 26.44 -25.26
C ILE A 35 -17.62 26.80 -23.86
N VAL A 36 -18.80 26.31 -23.52
CA VAL A 36 -19.45 26.50 -22.22
C VAL A 36 -19.45 25.16 -21.48
N PHE A 37 -18.94 25.16 -20.26
CA PHE A 37 -18.93 23.97 -19.40
C PHE A 37 -20.19 23.94 -18.53
N ILE A 38 -20.87 22.80 -18.52
CA ILE A 38 -22.16 22.63 -17.85
C ILE A 38 -22.06 21.46 -16.89
N LEU A 39 -22.51 21.63 -15.65
CA LEU A 39 -22.62 20.51 -14.71
C LEU A 39 -23.84 19.66 -15.07
N ASP A 40 -23.59 18.37 -15.30
CA ASP A 40 -24.67 17.42 -15.49
C ASP A 40 -25.16 16.93 -14.12
N HIS A 41 -26.15 17.61 -13.55
CA HIS A 41 -26.83 17.17 -12.33
C HIS A 41 -27.79 16.00 -12.57
N SER A 42 -27.57 15.22 -13.62
CA SER A 42 -28.44 14.10 -13.92
C SER A 42 -28.32 13.09 -12.77
N PRO A 43 -29.39 12.86 -11.98
CA PRO A 43 -29.34 12.06 -10.76
C PRO A 43 -29.02 10.57 -11.02
N LEU A 44 -28.79 10.20 -12.28
CA LEU A 44 -28.49 8.84 -12.72
C LEU A 44 -26.99 8.49 -12.61
N TYR A 45 -26.07 9.45 -12.46
CA TYR A 45 -24.63 9.18 -12.43
C TYR A 45 -24.00 9.09 -11.03
N ASP A 46 -24.70 9.55 -9.97
CA ASP A 46 -24.19 9.47 -8.59
C ASP A 46 -24.55 8.17 -7.86
N GLN A 47 -25.19 7.20 -8.53
CA GLN A 47 -25.15 5.84 -8.03
C GLN A 47 -23.78 5.24 -8.41
N PRO A 48 -22.92 4.89 -7.43
CA PRO A 48 -21.79 4.02 -7.75
C PRO A 48 -22.38 2.79 -8.45
N GLN A 49 -21.82 2.40 -9.60
CA GLN A 49 -22.26 1.26 -10.38
C GLN A 49 -22.14 -0.03 -9.56
N SER A 50 -23.10 -0.27 -8.66
CA SER A 50 -23.33 -1.57 -8.06
C SER A 50 -24.10 -2.36 -9.12
N GLU A 51 -23.37 -3.11 -9.93
CA GLU A 51 -23.92 -4.05 -10.90
C GLU A 51 -24.85 -5.05 -10.18
N SER A 52 -26.16 -4.80 -10.19
CA SER A 52 -27.13 -5.81 -9.83
C SER A 52 -27.32 -6.75 -11.03
N VAL A 53 -26.43 -7.73 -11.16
CA VAL A 53 -26.66 -8.86 -12.07
C VAL A 53 -27.76 -9.72 -11.44
N ALA A 54 -28.98 -9.54 -11.92
CA ALA A 54 -30.10 -10.43 -11.61
C ALA A 54 -29.78 -11.83 -12.15
N ALA A 55 -29.56 -12.77 -11.24
CA ALA A 55 -29.35 -14.16 -11.56
C ALA A 55 -30.63 -14.78 -12.13
N ALA A 56 -30.59 -15.17 -13.40
CA ALA A 56 -31.47 -16.19 -13.94
C ALA A 56 -31.04 -17.55 -13.37
N SER A 57 -31.80 -18.08 -12.40
CA SER A 57 -31.65 -19.47 -11.97
C SER A 57 -32.71 -20.34 -12.64
N THR A 58 -32.19 -21.28 -13.43
CA THR A 58 -32.87 -22.46 -13.96
C THR A 58 -33.39 -23.35 -12.82
N GLY A 59 -34.55 -23.96 -13.07
CA GLY A 59 -35.41 -24.56 -12.06
C GLY A 59 -34.98 -25.92 -11.54
N VAL A 60 -35.54 -26.23 -10.36
CA VAL A 60 -35.81 -27.58 -9.84
C VAL A 60 -37.08 -27.47 -8.99
N GLU A 61 -38.14 -28.15 -9.42
CA GLU A 61 -39.32 -28.57 -8.63
C GLU A 61 -38.88 -29.52 -7.50
N PRO A 62 -39.55 -29.60 -6.31
CA PRO A 62 -40.93 -30.13 -6.25
C PRO A 62 -41.89 -29.62 -5.15
N GLU A 63 -43.18 -29.79 -5.44
CA GLU A 63 -44.34 -30.17 -4.60
C GLU A 63 -44.59 -29.60 -3.18
N ALA A 64 -45.55 -28.65 -3.11
CA ALA A 64 -46.78 -28.56 -2.27
C ALA A 64 -46.77 -28.70 -0.71
N PRO A 65 -47.85 -28.30 0.00
CA PRO A 65 -48.52 -26.99 0.04
C PRO A 65 -48.76 -26.49 1.49
N CYS A 66 -49.05 -25.18 1.68
CA CYS A 66 -50.14 -24.65 2.51
C CYS A 66 -49.88 -23.26 3.14
N SER A 67 -51.01 -22.54 3.25
CA SER A 67 -51.32 -21.40 4.11
C SER A 67 -50.94 -20.00 3.61
N GLY A 68 -51.99 -19.28 3.21
CA GLY A 68 -51.92 -17.90 2.76
C GLY A 68 -51.96 -16.90 3.90
N HIS A 69 -51.38 -15.74 3.64
CA HIS A 69 -51.75 -14.49 4.29
C HIS A 69 -52.01 -13.41 3.24
N LYS A 70 -53.30 -13.11 3.08
CA LYS A 70 -53.84 -11.85 2.57
C LYS A 70 -53.12 -10.68 3.24
N ARG A 71 -52.44 -9.83 2.47
CA ARG A 71 -52.20 -8.43 2.87
C ARG A 71 -52.83 -7.50 1.87
N ALA A 72 -53.56 -6.56 2.46
CA ALA A 72 -54.49 -5.65 1.83
C ALA A 72 -53.77 -4.65 0.94
N ARG A 73 -54.42 -4.41 -0.19
CA ARG A 73 -54.26 -3.28 -1.09
C ARG A 73 -54.79 -2.04 -0.37
N GLU A 74 -53.88 -1.14 -0.01
CA GLU A 74 -54.23 0.19 0.47
C GLU A 74 -54.03 1.16 -0.70
N GLU A 75 -55.14 1.48 -1.35
CA GLU A 75 -55.27 2.60 -2.26
C GLU A 75 -55.26 3.88 -1.42
N THR A 76 -54.37 4.80 -1.72
CA THR A 76 -54.53 6.20 -1.31
C THR A 76 -54.25 7.08 -2.52
N LEU A 77 -55.35 7.54 -3.12
CA LEU A 77 -55.43 8.63 -4.07
C LEU A 77 -55.31 9.97 -3.32
N GLY A 78 -54.61 10.92 -3.93
CA GLY A 78 -54.50 12.33 -3.55
C GLY A 78 -53.41 12.96 -4.42
N GLU A 79 -53.74 13.31 -5.67
CA GLU A 79 -54.12 14.67 -6.11
C GLU A 79 -52.95 15.67 -6.11
N ASP A 80 -52.56 16.03 -7.34
CA ASP A 80 -52.17 17.35 -7.81
C ASP A 80 -50.97 18.07 -7.15
N ALA A 81 -49.76 17.64 -7.53
CA ALA A 81 -48.60 18.52 -7.61
C ALA A 81 -47.94 18.41 -8.99
N SER A 82 -48.13 19.44 -9.79
CA SER A 82 -47.54 19.61 -11.13
C SER A 82 -46.00 19.67 -11.08
N PRO A 83 -45.24 18.80 -11.78
CA PRO A 83 -43.79 18.92 -11.84
C PRO A 83 -43.37 19.54 -13.17
N ALA A 84 -43.42 20.87 -13.25
CA ALA A 84 -42.71 21.63 -14.29
C ALA A 84 -41.38 22.19 -13.75
N ALA A 85 -40.68 21.42 -12.90
CA ALA A 85 -39.30 21.69 -12.53
C ALA A 85 -38.39 21.11 -13.62
N GLY A 86 -38.29 21.83 -14.75
CA GLY A 86 -37.29 21.52 -15.76
C GLY A 86 -35.91 21.62 -15.10
N ALA A 87 -35.18 20.50 -15.03
CA ALA A 87 -33.84 20.43 -14.46
C ALA A 87 -32.96 21.50 -15.14
N GLN A 88 -32.81 22.63 -14.46
CA GLN A 88 -32.07 23.76 -14.97
C GLN A 88 -30.59 23.41 -14.82
N ARG A 89 -30.00 22.96 -15.92
CA ARG A 89 -28.58 22.63 -15.99
C ARG A 89 -27.76 23.86 -15.55
N ALA A 90 -27.04 23.73 -14.45
CA ALA A 90 -26.23 24.81 -13.92
C ALA A 90 -25.02 25.01 -14.83
N ARG A 91 -24.97 26.16 -15.51
CA ARG A 91 -23.74 26.61 -16.16
C ARG A 91 -22.70 26.86 -15.08
N LEU A 92 -21.50 26.32 -15.26
CA LEU A 92 -20.40 26.64 -14.36
C LEU A 92 -20.11 28.14 -14.46
N ALA A 93 -19.90 28.80 -13.32
CA ALA A 93 -19.54 30.21 -13.24
C ALA A 93 -18.10 30.48 -13.72
N CYS A 94 -17.64 29.75 -14.74
CA CYS A 94 -16.34 29.94 -15.37
C CYS A 94 -16.50 30.74 -16.67
N LYS A 95 -15.50 31.56 -17.01
CA LYS A 95 -15.49 32.28 -18.28
C LYS A 95 -15.55 31.27 -19.44
N PRO A 96 -16.46 31.44 -20.42
CA PRO A 96 -16.49 30.62 -21.62
C PRO A 96 -15.11 30.57 -22.29
N LEU A 97 -14.74 29.42 -22.81
CA LEU A 97 -13.45 29.23 -23.46
C LEU A 97 -13.60 29.55 -24.96
N PRO A 98 -12.90 30.56 -25.51
CA PRO A 98 -12.90 30.83 -26.94
C PRO A 98 -12.41 29.62 -27.74
N GLY A 99 -13.11 29.30 -28.83
CA GLY A 99 -12.82 28.14 -29.66
C GLY A 99 -12.80 28.45 -31.16
N HIS A 100 -12.06 27.61 -31.90
CA HIS A 100 -11.91 27.67 -33.34
C HIS A 100 -12.54 26.41 -33.95
N SER A 101 -13.67 26.57 -34.62
CA SER A 101 -14.51 25.49 -35.11
C SER A 101 -13.74 24.59 -36.06
N ILE A 102 -12.84 25.13 -36.88
CA ILE A 102 -11.98 24.34 -37.77
C ILE A 102 -11.08 23.38 -36.98
N VAL A 103 -10.41 23.84 -35.92
CA VAL A 103 -9.51 23.01 -35.11
C VAL A 103 -10.30 21.94 -34.38
N LEU A 104 -11.39 22.34 -33.71
CA LEU A 104 -12.20 21.46 -32.89
C LEU A 104 -12.95 20.41 -33.71
N HIS A 105 -13.38 20.76 -34.93
CA HIS A 105 -14.08 19.86 -35.83
C HIS A 105 -13.17 18.72 -36.30
N PHE A 106 -11.90 19.00 -36.59
CA PHE A 106 -10.95 17.95 -37.00
C PHE A 106 -10.39 17.14 -35.83
N ALA A 107 -10.42 17.69 -34.61
CA ALA A 107 -9.88 17.00 -33.44
C ALA A 107 -10.90 16.11 -32.72
N SER A 108 -12.21 16.37 -32.86
CA SER A 108 -13.26 15.72 -32.10
C SER A 108 -14.54 15.50 -32.91
N ASP A 109 -14.90 14.23 -33.11
CA ASP A 109 -16.14 13.84 -33.80
C ASP A 109 -17.39 14.36 -33.08
N LYS A 110 -17.37 14.34 -31.74
CA LYS A 110 -18.46 14.82 -30.92
C LYS A 110 -18.66 16.33 -31.06
N ILE A 111 -17.58 17.11 -31.04
CA ILE A 111 -17.66 18.55 -31.24
C ILE A 111 -18.04 18.87 -32.69
N ALA A 112 -17.53 18.11 -33.66
CA ALA A 112 -17.92 18.21 -35.06
C ALA A 112 -19.45 18.02 -35.23
N ALA A 113 -20.02 17.02 -34.57
CA ALA A 113 -21.47 16.77 -34.58
C ALA A 113 -22.26 17.94 -33.96
N GLN A 114 -21.81 18.48 -32.83
CA GLN A 114 -22.45 19.66 -32.21
C GLN A 114 -22.40 20.89 -33.10
N LEU A 115 -21.25 21.17 -33.73
CA LEU A 115 -21.06 22.29 -34.67
C LEU A 115 -21.97 22.15 -35.89
N ASN A 116 -22.05 20.95 -36.47
CA ASN A 116 -22.92 20.68 -37.63
C ASN A 116 -24.40 20.89 -37.27
N TRP A 117 -24.81 20.46 -36.07
CA TRP A 117 -26.17 20.67 -35.59
C TRP A 117 -26.49 22.16 -35.38
N ALA A 118 -25.56 22.92 -34.79
CA ALA A 118 -25.71 24.36 -34.61
C ALA A 118 -25.82 25.11 -35.95
N ARG A 119 -25.02 24.72 -36.95
CA ARG A 119 -25.09 25.30 -38.32
C ARG A 119 -26.41 24.96 -39.02
N GLY A 120 -26.87 23.71 -38.92
CA GLY A 120 -28.15 23.29 -39.50
C GLY A 120 -29.35 24.05 -38.91
N ALA A 121 -29.32 24.34 -37.61
CA ALA A 121 -30.36 25.12 -36.94
C ALA A 121 -30.45 26.58 -37.44
N SER A 122 -29.34 27.15 -37.94
CA SER A 122 -29.29 28.55 -38.42
C SER A 122 -29.81 28.75 -39.84
N HIS A 123 -29.82 27.69 -40.68
CA HIS A 123 -30.25 27.76 -42.08
C HIS A 123 -31.68 27.25 -42.33
N GLY A 124 -32.32 26.64 -41.33
CA GLY A 124 -33.65 26.05 -41.42
C GLY A 124 -34.80 27.04 -41.28
N SER A 125 -35.28 27.53 -42.42
CA SER A 125 -36.66 27.81 -42.84
C SER A 125 -37.78 27.88 -41.78
N SER A 126 -38.63 28.90 -41.91
CA SER A 126 -39.77 29.35 -41.09
C SER A 126 -40.95 28.37 -40.89
N GLY A 127 -40.72 27.06 -40.80
CA GLY A 127 -41.76 26.03 -40.75
C GLY A 127 -41.89 25.29 -39.42
N SER A 128 -42.72 25.83 -38.51
CA SER A 128 -43.31 25.20 -37.31
C SER A 128 -42.39 24.80 -36.12
N PRO A 129 -42.57 25.40 -34.92
CA PRO A 129 -41.71 25.18 -33.76
C PRO A 129 -42.35 24.20 -32.77
N LYS A 130 -41.93 22.93 -32.75
CA LYS A 130 -42.14 22.06 -31.57
C LYS A 130 -40.91 21.18 -31.36
N ARG A 131 -40.13 21.49 -30.30
CA ARG A 131 -38.92 20.80 -29.77
C ARG A 131 -37.52 21.24 -30.23
N ALA A 132 -37.34 22.46 -30.73
CA ALA A 132 -36.00 23.07 -30.74
C ALA A 132 -35.59 23.42 -29.30
N ARG A 133 -34.58 22.73 -28.75
CA ARG A 133 -33.92 23.13 -27.49
C ARG A 133 -33.43 24.57 -27.66
N LYS A 134 -33.74 25.45 -26.70
CA LYS A 134 -33.30 26.86 -26.68
C LYS A 134 -31.77 26.90 -26.84
N ALA A 135 -31.28 27.33 -28.01
CA ALA A 135 -29.95 27.88 -28.13
C ALA A 135 -29.92 29.15 -27.26
N VAL A 136 -29.23 29.09 -26.13
CA VAL A 136 -29.05 30.23 -25.24
C VAL A 136 -27.89 31.04 -25.81
N THR A 137 -28.11 32.32 -26.00
CA THR A 137 -27.10 33.22 -26.56
C THR A 137 -26.49 34.08 -25.46
N VAL A 138 -25.22 33.87 -25.14
CA VAL A 138 -24.46 34.73 -24.23
C VAL A 138 -23.68 35.78 -25.00
N THR A 139 -23.69 36.97 -24.44
CA THR A 139 -23.07 38.17 -24.96
C THR A 139 -21.72 38.38 -24.27
N ILE A 140 -20.61 38.27 -24.99
CA ILE A 140 -19.27 38.58 -24.43
C ILE A 140 -19.02 40.08 -24.59
N THR A 141 -18.86 40.79 -23.47
CA THR A 141 -18.26 42.12 -23.41
C THR A 141 -16.74 41.97 -23.26
N ALA A 142 -15.98 42.46 -24.23
CA ALA A 142 -14.54 42.64 -24.04
C ALA A 142 -14.34 43.64 -22.89
N ILE A 143 -13.64 43.24 -21.84
CA ILE A 143 -13.22 44.14 -20.76
C ILE A 143 -11.97 44.84 -21.29
N GLU A 144 -12.15 45.97 -21.94
CA GLU A 144 -11.09 46.95 -22.17
C GLU A 144 -11.02 47.84 -20.92
N ASP A 145 -10.00 47.60 -20.09
CA ASP A 145 -9.59 48.51 -19.02
C ASP A 145 -8.95 49.73 -19.71
N THR A 146 -9.73 50.79 -19.94
CA THR A 146 -9.19 52.12 -20.21
C THR A 146 -10.27 53.18 -19.95
N ASP A 147 -10.05 53.96 -18.88
CA ASP A 147 -10.74 55.20 -18.59
C ASP A 147 -10.62 56.19 -19.76
N ALA A 148 -11.72 56.42 -20.50
CA ALA A 148 -12.12 57.73 -21.03
C ALA A 148 -13.42 57.66 -21.87
N ALA A 149 -14.47 58.32 -21.36
CA ALA A 149 -15.63 59.00 -21.98
C ALA A 149 -16.39 58.40 -23.21
N PRO A 150 -17.73 58.58 -23.27
CA PRO A 150 -18.63 57.76 -24.08
C PRO A 150 -18.87 58.35 -25.47
N ALA A 151 -18.69 57.54 -26.51
CA ALA A 151 -19.29 57.76 -27.82
C ALA A 151 -20.04 56.50 -28.26
N ALA A 152 -21.35 56.62 -28.36
CA ALA A 152 -22.29 55.57 -28.68
C ALA A 152 -22.06 55.01 -30.09
N GLY A 153 -21.38 53.87 -30.16
CA GLY A 153 -21.48 52.92 -31.26
C GLY A 153 -21.80 51.57 -30.68
N SER A 154 -23.05 51.10 -30.77
CA SER A 154 -23.43 49.75 -30.35
C SER A 154 -22.74 48.76 -31.28
N ARG A 155 -21.50 48.37 -30.95
CA ARG A 155 -20.75 47.34 -31.67
C ARG A 155 -21.58 46.07 -31.54
N ALA A 156 -22.23 45.67 -32.64
CA ALA A 156 -23.08 44.49 -32.69
C ALA A 156 -22.28 43.30 -32.16
N GLN A 157 -22.61 42.86 -30.93
CA GLN A 157 -21.95 41.74 -30.30
C GLN A 157 -22.25 40.51 -31.14
N LYS A 158 -21.22 40.05 -31.83
CA LYS A 158 -21.31 38.89 -32.71
C LYS A 158 -21.61 37.69 -31.82
N GLN A 159 -22.84 37.20 -31.89
CA GLN A 159 -23.28 36.04 -31.14
C GLN A 159 -22.53 34.82 -31.68
N LEU A 160 -21.60 34.29 -30.88
CA LEU A 160 -20.82 33.10 -31.24
C LEU A 160 -21.63 31.83 -30.90
N PRO A 161 -21.64 30.80 -31.76
CA PRO A 161 -22.20 29.50 -31.44
C PRO A 161 -21.64 28.93 -30.13
N GLU A 162 -22.53 28.45 -29.25
CA GLU A 162 -22.17 27.82 -27.99
C GLU A 162 -22.01 26.31 -28.16
N LEU A 163 -20.84 25.80 -27.80
CA LEU A 163 -20.55 24.38 -27.67
C LEU A 163 -20.64 23.99 -26.20
N GLU A 164 -21.57 23.10 -25.89
CA GLU A 164 -21.82 22.66 -24.52
C GLU A 164 -21.01 21.40 -24.23
N VAL A 165 -20.12 21.50 -23.24
CA VAL A 165 -19.36 20.37 -22.68
C VAL A 165 -19.93 20.04 -21.31
N SER A 166 -20.62 18.91 -21.20
CA SER A 166 -21.11 18.42 -19.92
C SER A 166 -19.98 17.84 -19.08
N LEU A 167 -19.92 18.22 -17.82
CA LEU A 167 -19.00 17.70 -16.81
C LEU A 167 -19.78 17.00 -15.70
N GLY A 168 -19.24 15.92 -15.15
CA GLY A 168 -19.83 15.23 -14.01
C GLY A 168 -19.60 15.98 -12.69
N SER A 169 -18.51 16.76 -12.61
CA SER A 169 -18.22 17.62 -11.46
C SER A 169 -17.33 18.80 -11.87
N GLU A 170 -17.27 19.82 -11.04
CA GLU A 170 -16.39 20.98 -11.29
C GLU A 170 -14.91 20.58 -11.33
N ALA A 171 -14.52 19.54 -10.59
CA ALA A 171 -13.15 19.00 -10.56
C ALA A 171 -12.70 18.45 -11.92
N GLU A 172 -13.61 18.17 -12.86
CA GLU A 172 -13.28 17.71 -14.20
C GLU A 172 -12.92 18.85 -15.17
N LEU A 173 -13.20 20.11 -14.80
CA LEU A 173 -12.98 21.27 -15.66
C LEU A 173 -11.52 21.41 -16.13
N PRO A 174 -10.48 21.27 -15.27
CA PRO A 174 -9.09 21.34 -15.73
C PRO A 174 -8.76 20.24 -16.74
N ALA A 175 -9.24 19.01 -16.52
CA ALA A 175 -9.00 17.89 -17.41
C ALA A 175 -9.70 18.07 -18.77
N ALA A 176 -10.94 18.58 -18.79
CA ALA A 176 -11.66 18.88 -20.03
C ALA A 176 -10.97 20.00 -20.82
N ARG A 177 -10.49 21.05 -20.13
CA ARG A 177 -9.70 22.13 -20.76
C ARG A 177 -8.38 21.60 -21.33
N ALA A 178 -7.68 20.72 -20.61
CA ALA A 178 -6.45 20.10 -21.09
C ALA A 178 -6.70 19.18 -22.31
N ALA A 179 -7.79 18.42 -22.33
CA ALA A 179 -8.19 17.65 -23.51
C ALA A 179 -8.49 18.56 -24.72
N ILE A 180 -9.18 19.68 -24.52
CA ILE A 180 -9.41 20.67 -25.58
C ILE A 180 -8.08 21.32 -26.00
N LYS A 181 -7.17 21.62 -25.07
CA LYS A 181 -5.83 22.15 -25.37
C LYS A 181 -5.02 21.18 -26.23
N PHE A 182 -5.21 19.87 -26.05
CA PHE A 182 -4.58 18.85 -26.91
C PHE A 182 -4.96 19.03 -28.37
N ALA A 183 -6.21 19.41 -28.69
CA ALA A 183 -6.64 19.67 -30.07
C ALA A 183 -5.79 20.75 -30.78
N TYR A 184 -5.26 21.71 -30.01
CA TYR A 184 -4.45 22.81 -30.54
C TYR A 184 -2.95 22.50 -30.53
N THR A 185 -2.49 21.70 -29.55
CA THR A 185 -1.05 21.53 -29.27
C THR A 185 -0.51 20.17 -29.67
N GLY A 186 -1.37 19.16 -29.82
CA GLY A 186 -1.01 17.75 -29.99
C GLY A 186 -0.25 17.15 -28.79
N ARG A 187 -0.26 17.83 -27.62
CA ARG A 187 0.51 17.44 -26.43
C ARG A 187 -0.37 17.39 -25.19
N VAL A 188 -0.16 16.37 -24.36
CA VAL A 188 -0.81 16.23 -23.07
C VAL A 188 0.13 16.80 -22.01
N GLU A 189 -0.25 17.92 -21.41
CA GLU A 189 0.46 18.52 -20.29
C GLU A 189 -0.19 18.04 -18.98
N ALA A 190 0.37 16.98 -18.38
CA ALA A 190 -0.06 16.46 -17.09
C ALA A 190 1.12 16.37 -16.12
N GLY A 191 0.98 17.03 -14.96
CA GLY A 191 1.96 17.00 -13.89
C GLY A 191 1.99 15.64 -13.19
N SER A 192 0.84 14.98 -13.05
CA SER A 192 0.67 13.72 -12.30
C SER A 192 0.07 12.60 -13.15
N ILE A 193 0.11 11.36 -12.65
CA ILE A 193 -0.57 10.21 -13.29
C ILE A 193 -2.08 10.42 -13.21
N ARG A 194 -2.58 10.90 -12.06
CA ARG A 194 -4.00 11.23 -11.87
C ARG A 194 -4.52 12.19 -12.93
N GLU A 195 -3.81 13.30 -13.15
CA GLU A 195 -4.18 14.30 -14.16
C GLU A 195 -4.23 13.68 -15.56
N ALA A 196 -3.21 12.90 -15.94
CA ALA A 196 -3.19 12.24 -17.25
C ALA A 196 -4.39 11.29 -17.45
N LEU A 197 -4.79 10.54 -16.42
CA LEU A 197 -5.98 9.67 -16.47
C LEU A 197 -7.30 10.45 -16.51
N GLN A 198 -7.39 11.59 -15.82
CA GLN A 198 -8.56 12.47 -15.92
C GLN A 198 -8.68 13.08 -17.31
N VAL A 199 -7.56 13.54 -17.90
CA VAL A 199 -7.52 14.04 -19.29
C VAL A 199 -7.93 12.93 -20.25
N ARG A 200 -7.42 11.70 -20.07
CA ARG A 200 -7.83 10.53 -20.87
C ARG A 200 -9.35 10.33 -20.83
N ARG A 201 -9.96 10.34 -19.64
CA ARG A 201 -11.41 10.16 -19.47
C ARG A 201 -12.19 11.24 -20.23
N GLN A 202 -11.78 12.51 -20.09
CA GLN A 202 -12.43 13.63 -20.79
C GLN A 202 -12.20 13.57 -22.30
N ALA A 203 -11.00 13.19 -22.76
CA ALA A 203 -10.69 12.99 -24.16
C ALA A 203 -11.54 11.87 -24.79
N CYS A 204 -11.73 10.75 -24.08
CA CYS A 204 -12.62 9.68 -24.51
C CYS A 204 -14.08 10.15 -24.62
N TYR A 205 -14.57 10.89 -23.62
CA TYR A 205 -15.92 11.47 -23.63
C TYR A 205 -16.12 12.48 -24.78
N LEU A 206 -15.09 13.25 -25.11
CA LEU A 206 -15.08 14.21 -26.21
C LEU A 206 -14.76 13.55 -27.56
N GLN A 207 -14.44 12.26 -27.60
CA GLN A 207 -13.98 11.57 -28.82
C GLN A 207 -12.81 12.32 -29.48
N MET A 208 -11.84 12.75 -28.67
CA MET A 208 -10.67 13.50 -29.13
C MET A 208 -9.63 12.54 -29.73
N GLU A 209 -9.40 12.63 -31.05
CA GLU A 209 -8.53 11.70 -31.78
C GLU A 209 -7.08 11.78 -31.27
N GLY A 210 -6.44 10.63 -31.03
CA GLY A 210 -5.04 10.52 -30.59
C GLY A 210 -4.76 10.93 -29.12
N CYS A 211 -5.65 11.68 -28.48
CA CYS A 211 -5.45 12.21 -27.14
C CYS A 211 -5.41 11.11 -26.07
N VAL A 212 -6.26 10.09 -26.20
CA VAL A 212 -6.31 8.94 -25.27
C VAL A 212 -4.96 8.20 -25.27
N GLN A 213 -4.42 7.92 -26.45
CA GLN A 213 -3.13 7.24 -26.63
C GLN A 213 -1.97 8.09 -26.09
N ALA A 214 -2.01 9.41 -26.33
CA ALA A 214 -1.02 10.33 -25.79
C ALA A 214 -1.04 10.36 -24.25
N CYS A 215 -2.22 10.34 -23.63
CA CYS A 215 -2.34 10.26 -22.17
C CYS A 215 -1.72 8.97 -21.62
N LEU A 216 -2.01 7.81 -22.25
CA LEU A 216 -1.43 6.53 -21.84
C LEU A 216 0.09 6.50 -22.01
N ALA A 217 0.62 7.13 -23.06
CA ALA A 217 2.06 7.26 -23.27
C ALA A 217 2.72 8.08 -22.15
N VAL A 218 2.10 9.20 -21.72
CA VAL A 218 2.58 10.01 -20.58
C VAL A 218 2.57 9.20 -19.28
N VAL A 219 1.50 8.44 -19.01
CA VAL A 219 1.45 7.57 -17.80
C VAL A 219 2.55 6.52 -17.86
N LYS A 220 2.73 5.87 -19.01
CA LYS A 220 3.79 4.87 -19.22
C LYS A 220 5.18 5.46 -19.01
N GLU A 221 5.44 6.64 -19.57
CA GLU A 221 6.73 7.35 -19.44
C GLU A 221 7.02 7.67 -17.96
N LYS A 222 6.04 8.17 -17.22
CA LYS A 222 6.18 8.45 -15.78
C LYS A 222 6.47 7.17 -14.98
N LEU A 223 5.75 6.08 -15.24
CA LEU A 223 5.99 4.79 -14.58
C LEU A 223 7.40 4.26 -14.87
N VAL A 224 7.84 4.28 -16.14
CA VAL A 224 9.17 3.80 -16.54
C VAL A 224 10.29 4.71 -16.01
N GLY A 225 10.12 6.04 -16.06
CA GLY A 225 11.11 7.00 -15.58
C GLY A 225 11.49 6.83 -14.11
N THR A 226 10.60 6.26 -13.31
CA THR A 226 10.84 5.98 -11.88
C THR A 226 11.78 4.79 -11.67
N THR A 227 11.80 3.83 -12.60
CA THR A 227 12.60 2.59 -12.46
C THR A 227 14.10 2.78 -12.74
N ALA A 228 14.51 3.93 -13.29
CA ALA A 228 15.90 4.24 -13.60
C ALA A 228 16.70 4.81 -12.41
N ALA A 229 16.04 5.18 -11.31
CA ALA A 229 16.73 5.43 -10.05
C ALA A 229 16.85 4.08 -9.33
N PRO A 230 18.05 3.49 -9.21
CA PRO A 230 18.22 2.35 -8.33
C PRO A 230 17.86 2.85 -6.93
N MET A 231 16.69 2.44 -6.42
CA MET A 231 16.51 2.36 -4.98
C MET A 231 17.62 1.44 -4.51
N ALA A 232 18.72 2.04 -4.07
CA ALA A 232 19.70 1.37 -3.24
C ALA A 232 18.86 0.71 -2.15
N ALA A 233 18.78 -0.61 -2.22
CA ALA A 233 18.11 -1.44 -1.24
C ALA A 233 18.49 -0.88 0.13
N ALA A 234 17.50 -0.45 0.90
CA ALA A 234 17.71 -0.06 2.28
C ALA A 234 18.47 -1.20 2.98
N GLY A 235 19.78 -1.02 3.16
CA GLY A 235 20.68 -1.82 3.98
C GLY A 235 20.57 -3.34 3.92
N LEU A 236 20.53 -3.96 2.73
CA LEU A 236 20.81 -5.40 2.59
C LEU A 236 22.18 -5.59 1.95
N GLN A 237 23.24 -5.51 2.77
CA GLN A 237 24.57 -5.98 2.39
C GLN A 237 24.51 -7.51 2.20
N ALA A 238 24.46 -7.94 0.93
CA ALA A 238 24.81 -9.28 0.52
C ALA A 238 26.24 -9.24 -0.05
N GLU A 239 27.24 -9.55 0.78
CA GLU A 239 28.60 -9.81 0.31
C GLU A 239 28.68 -11.23 -0.25
N ALA A 240 28.85 -11.33 -1.57
CA ALA A 240 29.19 -12.56 -2.26
C ALA A 240 30.72 -12.62 -2.43
N GLY A 241 31.36 -13.61 -1.81
CA GLY A 241 32.74 -13.96 -2.10
C GLY A 241 32.80 -15.22 -2.98
N ALA A 242 33.38 -15.09 -4.17
CA ALA A 242 34.07 -16.19 -4.86
C ALA A 242 35.04 -15.61 -5.91
N ALA A 243 36.31 -15.99 -5.79
CA ALA A 243 37.40 -15.63 -6.66
C ALA A 243 37.39 -16.45 -7.97
N ALA A 244 37.69 -15.81 -9.09
CA ALA A 244 38.48 -16.37 -10.20
C ALA A 244 38.98 -15.25 -11.12
N ALA A 245 40.28 -15.30 -11.42
CA ALA A 245 41.05 -14.30 -12.15
C ALA A 245 40.84 -14.34 -13.68
N ALA A 246 40.94 -13.18 -14.33
CA ALA A 246 41.67 -12.98 -15.60
C ALA A 246 41.77 -11.49 -15.95
N ALA A 247 42.87 -11.12 -16.61
CA ALA A 247 43.42 -9.79 -16.80
C ALA A 247 42.75 -8.91 -17.90
N GLY A 248 42.96 -7.59 -17.82
CA GLY A 248 42.86 -6.67 -18.97
C GLY A 248 42.47 -5.21 -18.63
N PRO A 249 43.21 -4.16 -19.07
CA PRO A 249 43.17 -2.84 -18.43
C PRO A 249 42.40 -1.72 -19.17
N ALA A 250 42.11 -0.67 -18.37
CA ALA A 250 42.08 0.77 -18.71
C ALA A 250 40.93 1.36 -19.56
N ALA A 251 40.18 2.30 -18.95
CA ALA A 251 39.99 3.66 -19.48
C ALA A 251 39.36 4.59 -18.42
N GLN A 252 40.09 5.64 -18.05
CA GLN A 252 39.65 6.80 -17.29
C GLN A 252 38.86 7.77 -18.18
N ALA A 253 37.77 8.33 -17.63
CA ALA A 253 37.27 9.70 -17.84
C ALA A 253 36.08 9.85 -16.88
N GLY A 254 35.87 10.90 -16.10
CA GLY A 254 36.33 12.28 -16.12
C GLY A 254 35.21 13.07 -15.45
N ALA A 255 35.54 13.80 -14.38
CA ALA A 255 34.64 14.43 -13.43
C ALA A 255 33.60 15.40 -14.03
N ARG A 256 32.53 15.67 -13.24
CA ARG A 256 32.27 17.02 -12.72
C ARG A 256 31.20 17.03 -11.63
N ALA A 257 31.63 17.48 -10.46
CA ALA A 257 30.79 17.92 -9.35
C ALA A 257 30.16 19.29 -9.69
N ALA A 258 28.94 19.51 -9.21
CA ALA A 258 28.42 20.83 -8.91
C ALA A 258 27.57 20.73 -7.64
N THR A 259 27.94 21.57 -6.68
CA THR A 259 27.39 21.75 -5.34
C THR A 259 26.12 22.60 -5.35
N ASP A 260 25.43 22.59 -4.20
CA ASP A 260 24.39 23.51 -3.73
C ASP A 260 22.99 23.29 -4.35
N THR A 261 21.93 22.98 -3.60
CA THR A 261 21.43 23.80 -2.48
C THR A 261 20.54 22.94 -1.59
N ALA A 262 20.84 22.92 -0.29
CA ALA A 262 20.04 22.28 0.73
C ALA A 262 18.73 23.07 0.98
N SER A 263 17.60 22.42 0.77
CA SER A 263 16.33 22.77 1.43
C SER A 263 15.60 21.48 1.75
N GLY A 264 15.69 21.08 3.01
CA GLY A 264 15.09 19.87 3.56
C GLY A 264 13.58 19.81 3.31
N LYS A 265 13.21 18.90 2.43
CA LYS A 265 11.88 18.29 2.35
C LYS A 265 12.14 16.83 1.97
N ASP A 266 12.66 16.04 2.93
CA ASP A 266 12.67 14.58 2.85
C ASP A 266 11.24 14.04 2.99
N GLY A 267 10.33 14.56 2.17
CA GLY A 267 9.11 13.86 1.83
C GLY A 267 9.53 12.83 0.81
N THR A 268 9.82 11.61 1.27
CA THR A 268 10.00 10.45 0.40
C THR A 268 8.76 10.35 -0.48
N GLU A 269 8.85 10.88 -1.69
CA GLU A 269 7.72 10.98 -2.59
C GLU A 269 7.24 9.55 -2.86
N ALA A 270 5.93 9.32 -2.69
CA ALA A 270 5.39 7.97 -2.82
C ALA A 270 5.67 7.48 -4.25
N PRO A 271 6.11 6.21 -4.43
CA PRO A 271 6.37 5.66 -5.75
C PRO A 271 5.18 5.88 -6.70
N LEU A 272 5.44 6.34 -7.93
CA LEU A 272 4.39 6.66 -8.91
C LEU A 272 3.46 5.47 -9.23
N VAL A 273 3.95 4.24 -9.07
CA VAL A 273 3.11 3.05 -9.20
C VAL A 273 1.98 3.02 -8.16
N LEU A 274 2.22 3.48 -6.92
CA LEU A 274 1.18 3.57 -5.90
C LEU A 274 0.15 4.65 -6.25
N GLU A 275 0.59 5.77 -6.84
CA GLU A 275 -0.31 6.80 -7.35
C GLU A 275 -1.22 6.24 -8.45
N PHE A 276 -0.68 5.46 -9.39
CA PHE A 276 -1.44 4.81 -10.45
C PHE A 276 -2.55 3.91 -9.90
N PHE A 277 -2.24 3.04 -8.93
CA PHE A 277 -3.24 2.18 -8.28
C PHE A 277 -4.27 2.98 -7.47
N SER A 278 -3.89 4.09 -6.83
CA SER A 278 -4.82 5.00 -6.15
C SER A 278 -5.85 5.66 -7.08
N CYS A 279 -5.65 5.56 -8.40
CA CYS A 279 -6.52 6.09 -9.44
C CYS A 279 -7.39 4.99 -10.09
N SER A 280 -7.63 3.85 -9.44
CA SER A 280 -8.39 2.74 -10.02
C SER A 280 -9.80 3.13 -10.51
N GLY A 281 -10.46 4.07 -9.84
CA GLY A 281 -11.76 4.62 -10.29
C GLY A 281 -11.72 5.48 -11.56
N LEU A 282 -10.54 5.76 -12.12
CA LEU A 282 -10.36 6.47 -13.40
C LEU A 282 -9.94 5.54 -14.55
N TRP A 283 -9.74 4.26 -14.27
CA TRP A 283 -9.30 3.30 -15.27
C TRP A 283 -10.42 2.97 -16.25
N PRO A 284 -10.14 2.81 -17.55
CA PRO A 284 -11.06 2.16 -18.46
C PRO A 284 -11.18 0.67 -18.13
N ASP A 285 -12.21 0.04 -18.69
CA ASP A 285 -12.27 -1.42 -18.73
C ASP A 285 -11.07 -1.96 -19.54
N PRO A 286 -10.18 -2.76 -18.93
CA PRO A 286 -9.04 -3.35 -19.63
C PRO A 286 -9.45 -4.34 -20.73
N THR A 287 -10.69 -4.84 -20.74
CA THR A 287 -11.20 -5.70 -21.82
C THR A 287 -11.57 -4.91 -23.07
N GLU A 288 -11.89 -3.63 -22.94
CA GLU A 288 -12.25 -2.74 -24.04
C GLU A 288 -11.03 -1.97 -24.59
N ASP A 289 -10.02 -1.70 -23.76
CA ASP A 289 -8.82 -0.93 -24.13
C ASP A 289 -7.54 -1.77 -23.97
N ALA A 290 -7.12 -2.41 -25.06
CA ALA A 290 -5.91 -3.25 -25.10
C ALA A 290 -4.62 -2.48 -24.76
N ALA A 291 -4.55 -1.18 -25.09
CA ALA A 291 -3.38 -0.37 -24.78
C ALA A 291 -3.30 -0.11 -23.27
N PHE A 292 -4.44 0.14 -22.62
CA PHE A 292 -4.52 0.23 -21.17
C PHE A 292 -4.25 -1.12 -20.49
N ALA A 293 -4.74 -2.24 -21.02
CA ALA A 293 -4.44 -3.57 -20.48
C ALA A 293 -2.93 -3.87 -20.45
N ALA A 294 -2.21 -3.50 -21.51
CA ALA A 294 -0.75 -3.61 -21.57
C ALA A 294 -0.06 -2.70 -20.54
N LEU A 295 -0.55 -1.47 -20.36
CA LEU A 295 -0.06 -0.55 -19.33
C LEU A 295 -0.30 -1.09 -17.92
N LEU A 296 -1.50 -1.62 -17.64
CA LEU A 296 -1.85 -2.22 -16.36
C LEU A 296 -0.97 -3.44 -16.06
N THR A 297 -0.71 -4.29 -17.05
CA THR A 297 0.22 -5.43 -16.91
C THR A 297 1.61 -4.97 -16.49
N GLU A 298 2.13 -3.91 -17.11
CA GLU A 298 3.42 -3.31 -16.74
C GLU A 298 3.38 -2.70 -15.33
N ALA A 299 2.32 -1.97 -14.98
CA ALA A 299 2.14 -1.37 -13.67
C ALA A 299 2.04 -2.44 -12.56
N LYS A 300 1.35 -3.56 -12.81
CA LYS A 300 1.31 -4.72 -11.90
C LYS A 300 2.72 -5.27 -11.66
N ARG A 301 3.53 -5.43 -12.70
CA ARG A 301 4.93 -5.89 -12.57
C ARG A 301 5.77 -4.93 -11.74
N GLN A 302 5.64 -3.62 -11.97
CA GLN A 302 6.35 -2.60 -11.18
C GLN A 302 5.88 -2.57 -9.72
N LEU A 303 4.59 -2.79 -9.46
CA LEU A 303 4.05 -2.88 -8.10
C LEU A 303 4.65 -4.06 -7.35
N VAL A 304 4.71 -5.23 -7.99
CA VAL A 304 5.33 -6.44 -7.43
C VAL A 304 6.83 -6.21 -7.20
N ALA A 305 7.52 -5.51 -8.10
CA ALA A 305 8.93 -5.16 -7.92
C ALA A 305 9.15 -4.18 -6.75
N HIS A 306 8.26 -3.19 -6.58
CA HIS A 306 8.30 -2.22 -5.48
C HIS A 306 8.16 -2.89 -4.11
N PHE A 307 7.16 -3.76 -3.94
CA PHE A 307 6.96 -4.47 -2.67
C PHE A 307 7.91 -5.66 -2.48
N GLY A 308 8.36 -6.27 -3.59
CA GLY A 308 9.30 -7.39 -3.63
C GLY A 308 8.71 -8.72 -3.14
N ASP A 309 8.46 -8.80 -1.83
CA ASP A 309 8.03 -10.02 -1.16
C ASP A 309 7.28 -9.74 0.16
N ALA A 310 6.49 -10.71 0.62
CA ALA A 310 5.65 -10.60 1.81
C ALA A 310 6.45 -10.32 3.09
N LEU A 311 7.68 -10.84 3.22
CA LEU A 311 8.51 -10.60 4.40
C LEU A 311 9.02 -9.16 4.43
N ALA A 312 9.39 -8.58 3.29
CA ALA A 312 9.77 -7.17 3.18
C ALA A 312 8.59 -6.29 3.63
N VAL A 313 7.39 -6.55 3.08
CA VAL A 313 6.18 -5.79 3.39
C VAL A 313 5.85 -5.85 4.88
N LEU A 314 5.84 -7.04 5.48
CA LEU A 314 5.44 -7.21 6.88
C LEU A 314 6.48 -6.67 7.87
N ASN A 315 7.77 -6.70 7.53
CA ASN A 315 8.85 -6.34 8.45
C ASN A 315 9.46 -4.95 8.23
N GLN A 316 9.03 -4.20 7.21
CA GLN A 316 9.43 -2.81 6.99
C GLN A 316 8.24 -1.89 7.14
N LYS A 317 8.30 -0.97 8.10
CA LYS A 317 7.20 -0.07 8.48
C LYS A 317 6.67 0.72 7.28
N GLN A 318 7.55 1.26 6.44
CA GLN A 318 7.16 2.02 5.26
C GLN A 318 6.35 1.16 4.27
N LEU A 319 6.83 -0.04 3.93
CA LEU A 319 6.13 -0.94 3.02
C LEU A 319 4.82 -1.47 3.64
N TYR A 320 4.82 -1.74 4.94
CA TYR A 320 3.62 -2.15 5.69
C TYR A 320 2.52 -1.07 5.62
N GLU A 321 2.87 0.19 5.88
CA GLU A 321 1.93 1.32 5.79
C GLU A 321 1.43 1.54 4.36
N GLN A 322 2.33 1.46 3.36
CA GLN A 322 1.96 1.53 1.95
C GLN A 322 1.02 0.39 1.53
N MET A 323 1.27 -0.84 2.00
CA MET A 323 0.39 -1.97 1.75
C MET A 323 -0.99 -1.74 2.36
N ARG A 324 -1.07 -1.27 3.61
CA ARG A 324 -2.37 -0.99 4.26
C ARG A 324 -3.16 0.15 3.59
N ALA A 325 -2.48 1.08 2.94
CA ALA A 325 -3.11 2.17 2.18
C ALA A 325 -3.50 1.76 0.73
N LEU A 326 -3.02 0.60 0.26
CA LEU A 326 -3.20 0.15 -1.11
C LEU A 326 -4.69 -0.16 -1.39
N PRO A 327 -5.25 0.28 -2.53
CA PRO A 327 -6.61 -0.11 -2.92
C PRO A 327 -6.67 -1.59 -3.30
N ALA A 328 -7.89 -2.13 -3.38
CA ALA A 328 -8.12 -3.55 -3.58
C ALA A 328 -7.48 -4.08 -4.88
N GLU A 329 -7.50 -3.30 -5.97
CA GLU A 329 -6.92 -3.68 -7.25
C GLU A 329 -5.40 -3.84 -7.17
N GLY A 330 -4.73 -3.03 -6.35
CA GLY A 330 -3.30 -3.15 -6.10
C GLY A 330 -2.97 -4.38 -5.27
N LEU A 331 -3.76 -4.66 -4.23
CA LEU A 331 -3.55 -5.86 -3.43
C LEU A 331 -3.83 -7.13 -4.26
N GLU A 332 -4.86 -7.11 -5.08
CA GLU A 332 -5.17 -8.17 -6.04
C GLU A 332 -4.00 -8.43 -6.98
N ALA A 333 -3.37 -7.40 -7.55
CA ALA A 333 -2.18 -7.54 -8.38
C ALA A 333 -1.00 -8.21 -7.64
N LEU A 334 -0.79 -7.90 -6.36
CA LEU A 334 0.23 -8.57 -5.54
C LEU A 334 -0.11 -10.04 -5.29
N LEU A 335 -1.37 -10.33 -4.92
CA LEU A 335 -1.83 -11.69 -4.61
C LEU A 335 -1.96 -12.57 -5.86
N GLU A 336 -2.18 -12.00 -7.03
CA GLU A 336 -2.24 -12.74 -8.30
C GLU A 336 -0.84 -13.17 -8.76
N SER A 337 0.20 -12.38 -8.48
CA SER A 337 1.56 -12.60 -9.00
C SER A 337 2.31 -13.77 -8.35
N ASP A 338 2.86 -14.66 -9.17
CA ASP A 338 3.83 -15.68 -8.75
C ASP A 338 5.19 -15.11 -8.33
N ASP A 339 5.54 -13.92 -8.84
CA ASP A 339 6.79 -13.23 -8.56
C ASP A 339 6.78 -12.51 -7.21
N PHE A 340 5.60 -12.27 -6.62
CA PHE A 340 5.50 -11.74 -5.27
C PHE A 340 5.99 -12.79 -4.26
N GLY A 341 7.22 -12.58 -3.79
CA GLY A 341 7.94 -13.60 -3.04
C GLY A 341 7.31 -13.87 -1.68
N THR A 342 7.46 -15.08 -1.16
CA THR A 342 7.07 -15.41 0.22
C THR A 342 7.97 -16.46 0.83
N ASP A 343 7.99 -16.58 2.15
CA ASP A 343 8.61 -17.70 2.86
C ASP A 343 7.64 -18.88 3.04
N SER A 344 6.34 -18.59 3.09
CA SER A 344 5.22 -19.52 3.08
C SER A 344 3.92 -18.77 2.77
N GLU A 345 2.87 -19.43 2.30
CA GLU A 345 1.62 -18.72 2.04
C GLU A 345 0.98 -18.15 3.32
N SER A 346 1.38 -18.64 4.51
CA SER A 346 0.96 -18.06 5.80
C SER A 346 1.27 -16.57 5.93
N SER A 347 2.40 -16.10 5.40
CA SER A 347 2.75 -14.68 5.42
C SER A 347 1.88 -13.86 4.47
N VAL A 348 1.43 -14.45 3.36
CA VAL A 348 0.48 -13.82 2.43
C VAL A 348 -0.91 -13.74 3.05
N VAL A 349 -1.35 -14.79 3.76
CA VAL A 349 -2.59 -14.77 4.55
C VAL A 349 -2.51 -13.68 5.62
N LEU A 350 -1.39 -13.56 6.36
CA LEU A 350 -1.21 -12.50 7.33
C LEU A 350 -1.28 -11.11 6.68
N LEU A 351 -0.63 -10.91 5.53
CA LEU A 351 -0.70 -9.65 4.79
C LEU A 351 -2.14 -9.26 4.47
N LEU A 352 -2.95 -10.22 3.99
CA LEU A 352 -4.38 -9.97 3.73
C LEU A 352 -5.16 -9.67 5.02
N VAL A 353 -4.86 -10.35 6.14
CA VAL A 353 -5.48 -10.06 7.45
C VAL A 353 -5.19 -8.63 7.89
N GLU A 354 -3.92 -8.21 7.83
CA GLU A 354 -3.48 -6.86 8.21
C GLU A 354 -4.08 -5.78 7.29
N TRP A 355 -4.29 -6.10 6.01
CA TRP A 355 -4.96 -5.22 5.07
C TRP A 355 -6.46 -5.11 5.33
N MET A 356 -7.15 -6.24 5.57
CA MET A 356 -8.58 -6.29 5.84
C MET A 356 -8.92 -5.54 7.13
N ASP A 357 -8.08 -5.64 8.15
CA ASP A 357 -8.23 -4.87 9.38
C ASP A 357 -8.26 -3.35 9.14
N ALA A 358 -7.52 -2.85 8.13
CA ALA A 358 -7.57 -1.44 7.73
C ALA A 358 -8.68 -1.10 6.73
N ASN A 359 -9.06 -2.04 5.85
CA ASN A 359 -9.86 -1.74 4.65
C ASN A 359 -11.22 -2.43 4.60
N TYR A 360 -11.63 -3.17 5.64
CA TYR A 360 -12.91 -3.87 5.65
C TYR A 360 -14.09 -2.94 5.31
N GLY A 361 -14.18 -1.78 5.97
CA GLY A 361 -15.27 -0.82 5.76
C GLY A 361 -15.31 -0.16 4.38
N ARG A 362 -14.24 -0.27 3.60
CA ARG A 362 -14.11 0.31 2.25
C ARG A 362 -14.25 -0.73 1.14
N THR A 363 -14.41 -2.00 1.48
CA THR A 363 -14.56 -3.09 0.52
C THR A 363 -15.97 -3.65 0.55
N ASP A 364 -16.41 -4.20 -0.57
CA ASP A 364 -17.65 -4.96 -0.65
C ASP A 364 -17.38 -6.47 -0.49
N VAL A 365 -18.46 -7.25 -0.40
CA VAL A 365 -18.36 -8.71 -0.22
C VAL A 365 -17.71 -9.38 -1.43
N ALA A 366 -17.99 -8.89 -2.65
CA ALA A 366 -17.46 -9.46 -3.87
C ALA A 366 -15.92 -9.31 -3.95
N THR A 367 -15.41 -8.12 -3.66
CA THR A 367 -13.97 -7.82 -3.59
C THR A 367 -13.28 -8.66 -2.54
N ARG A 368 -13.87 -8.77 -1.34
CA ARG A 368 -13.31 -9.64 -0.29
C ARG A 368 -13.21 -11.10 -0.74
N LYS A 369 -14.28 -11.64 -1.35
CA LYS A 369 -14.28 -13.01 -1.89
C LYS A 369 -13.22 -13.19 -2.97
N ARG A 370 -13.08 -12.23 -3.88
CA ARG A 370 -12.07 -12.24 -4.95
C ARG A 370 -10.66 -12.29 -4.36
N LEU A 371 -10.32 -11.39 -3.45
CA LEU A 371 -9.02 -11.35 -2.77
C LEU A 371 -8.72 -12.65 -2.00
N CYS A 372 -9.70 -13.17 -1.25
CA CYS A 372 -9.53 -14.44 -0.54
C CYS A 372 -9.29 -15.60 -1.49
N GLY A 373 -9.89 -15.56 -2.69
CA GLY A 373 -9.75 -16.60 -3.70
C GLY A 373 -8.36 -16.70 -4.35
N LEU A 374 -7.53 -15.67 -4.19
CA LEU A 374 -6.15 -15.62 -4.73
C LEU A 374 -5.11 -16.29 -3.81
N LEU A 375 -5.50 -16.68 -2.59
CA LEU A 375 -4.61 -17.34 -1.63
C LEU A 375 -4.39 -18.81 -1.98
N ARG A 376 -3.21 -19.34 -1.66
CA ARG A 376 -2.85 -20.76 -1.84
C ARG A 376 -2.88 -21.52 -0.53
N LEU A 377 -4.08 -21.77 0.00
CA LEU A 377 -4.25 -22.30 1.36
C LEU A 377 -3.52 -23.64 1.61
N VAL A 378 -3.41 -24.50 0.60
CA VAL A 378 -2.64 -25.75 0.69
C VAL A 378 -1.12 -25.54 0.90
N GLN A 379 -0.60 -24.35 0.57
CA GLN A 379 0.81 -23.95 0.74
C GLN A 379 1.06 -23.20 2.07
N CYS A 380 0.05 -23.08 2.93
CA CYS A 380 0.23 -22.51 4.27
C CYS A 380 1.06 -23.44 5.16
N SER A 381 1.71 -22.86 6.17
CA SER A 381 2.41 -23.64 7.20
C SER A 381 1.44 -24.51 8.00
N ARG A 382 1.99 -25.56 8.66
CA ARG A 382 1.22 -26.43 9.56
C ARG A 382 0.47 -25.64 10.64
N ALA A 383 1.11 -24.62 11.22
CA ALA A 383 0.47 -23.77 12.23
C ALA A 383 -0.80 -23.11 11.70
N TYR A 384 -0.77 -22.63 10.46
CA TYR A 384 -1.93 -22.02 9.82
C TYR A 384 -3.01 -23.05 9.47
N GLN A 385 -2.62 -24.17 8.88
CA GLN A 385 -3.55 -25.23 8.49
C GLN A 385 -4.27 -25.84 9.70
N SER A 386 -3.56 -26.03 10.82
CA SER A 386 -4.09 -26.68 12.02
C SER A 386 -4.81 -25.72 12.98
N TRP A 387 -4.49 -24.42 12.99
CA TRP A 387 -4.99 -23.50 14.01
C TRP A 387 -5.61 -22.22 13.45
N VAL A 388 -4.89 -21.48 12.59
CA VAL A 388 -5.35 -20.15 12.13
C VAL A 388 -6.53 -20.27 11.16
N LEU A 389 -6.45 -21.13 10.14
CA LEU A 389 -7.53 -21.29 9.17
C LEU A 389 -8.80 -21.89 9.81
N PRO A 390 -8.73 -22.90 10.71
CA PRO A 390 -9.90 -23.32 11.50
C PRO A 390 -10.49 -22.19 12.35
N ALA A 391 -9.65 -21.36 12.99
CA ALA A 391 -10.13 -20.25 13.80
C ALA A 391 -10.88 -19.21 12.96
N LEU A 392 -10.36 -18.85 11.78
CA LEU A 392 -11.02 -17.98 10.80
C LEU A 392 -12.35 -18.57 10.32
N ALA A 393 -12.36 -19.87 10.03
CA ALA A 393 -13.57 -20.57 9.58
C ALA A 393 -14.67 -20.64 10.64
N ALA A 394 -14.26 -20.83 11.90
CA ALA A 394 -15.15 -20.75 13.05
C ALA A 394 -15.71 -19.33 13.23
N THR A 395 -14.88 -18.28 13.07
CA THR A 395 -15.36 -16.89 13.16
C THR A 395 -16.38 -16.58 12.08
N HIS A 396 -16.10 -16.97 10.82
CA HIS A 396 -17.02 -16.77 9.70
C HIS A 396 -18.36 -17.50 9.90
N THR A 397 -18.34 -18.71 10.45
CA THR A 397 -19.55 -19.52 10.64
C THR A 397 -20.39 -19.04 11.84
N ALA A 398 -19.75 -18.52 12.90
CA ALA A 398 -20.43 -18.14 14.14
C ALA A 398 -20.98 -16.70 14.13
N GLY A 399 -20.35 -15.79 13.39
CA GLY A 399 -20.69 -14.37 13.43
C GLY A 399 -21.60 -13.93 12.27
N PRO A 400 -22.39 -12.85 12.44
CA PRO A 400 -22.97 -12.15 11.30
C PRO A 400 -21.85 -11.63 10.38
N PRO A 401 -22.13 -11.31 9.11
CA PRO A 401 -21.17 -10.65 8.23
C PRO A 401 -20.65 -9.36 8.87
N GLY A 402 -19.34 -9.28 9.07
CA GLY A 402 -18.69 -8.17 9.77
C GLY A 402 -17.17 -8.22 9.65
N PRO A 403 -16.47 -7.25 10.27
CA PRO A 403 -15.00 -7.14 10.21
C PRO A 403 -14.25 -8.38 10.69
N ASP A 404 -14.86 -9.19 11.55
CA ASP A 404 -14.24 -10.41 12.09
C ASP A 404 -14.55 -11.66 11.26
N SER A 405 -15.57 -11.62 10.39
CA SER A 405 -16.09 -12.74 9.59
C SER A 405 -15.89 -12.54 8.09
N TRP A 406 -14.85 -11.79 7.71
CA TRP A 406 -14.58 -11.41 6.31
C TRP A 406 -14.08 -12.55 5.43
N PHE A 407 -13.50 -13.60 6.01
CA PHE A 407 -12.87 -14.70 5.30
C PHE A 407 -13.90 -15.77 4.93
N PRO A 408 -14.27 -15.96 3.63
CA PRO A 408 -15.42 -16.76 3.20
C PRO A 408 -15.13 -18.27 3.23
N LEU A 409 -14.72 -18.78 4.38
CA LEU A 409 -14.30 -20.14 4.62
C LEU A 409 -15.15 -20.72 5.74
N THR A 410 -15.84 -21.84 5.50
CA THR A 410 -16.66 -22.48 6.54
C THR A 410 -15.88 -23.57 7.27
N VAL A 411 -16.37 -23.98 8.45
CA VAL A 411 -15.78 -25.13 9.19
C VAL A 411 -15.81 -26.41 8.34
N ALA A 412 -16.86 -26.61 7.55
CA ALA A 412 -16.97 -27.74 6.63
C ALA A 412 -15.93 -27.66 5.50
N ASP A 413 -15.63 -26.47 4.99
CA ASP A 413 -14.56 -26.29 4.00
C ASP A 413 -13.20 -26.61 4.60
N MET A 414 -12.95 -26.20 5.84
CA MET A 414 -11.70 -26.52 6.53
C MET A 414 -11.48 -28.00 6.78
N ALA A 415 -12.53 -28.74 7.19
CA ALA A 415 -12.43 -30.19 7.34
C ALA A 415 -12.01 -30.87 6.03
N ARG A 416 -12.60 -30.45 4.91
CA ARG A 416 -12.24 -30.95 3.58
C ARG A 416 -10.85 -30.52 3.16
N LEU A 417 -10.44 -29.28 3.44
CA LEU A 417 -9.11 -28.78 3.10
C LEU A 417 -8.04 -29.57 3.86
N SER A 418 -8.27 -29.86 5.13
CA SER A 418 -7.40 -30.71 5.95
C SER A 418 -7.25 -32.11 5.36
N THR A 419 -8.35 -32.72 4.90
CA THR A 419 -8.31 -34.00 4.19
C THR A 419 -7.52 -33.89 2.89
N TYR A 420 -7.74 -32.84 2.10
CA TYR A 420 -7.03 -32.62 0.84
C TYR A 420 -5.52 -32.45 1.04
N VAL A 421 -5.10 -31.65 2.03
CA VAL A 421 -3.69 -31.42 2.35
C VAL A 421 -2.99 -32.70 2.82
N SER A 422 -3.71 -33.56 3.56
CA SER A 422 -3.18 -34.83 4.07
C SER A 422 -3.16 -35.94 3.02
N ALA A 423 -3.90 -35.77 1.92
CA ALA A 423 -4.02 -36.75 0.86
C ALA A 423 -2.75 -36.84 0.00
N SER A 424 -2.46 -38.03 -0.49
CA SER A 424 -1.40 -38.30 -1.46
C SER A 424 -1.62 -37.51 -2.77
N ALA A 425 -0.56 -37.38 -3.59
CA ALA A 425 -0.67 -36.69 -4.88
C ALA A 425 -1.69 -37.36 -5.82
N ALA A 426 -1.81 -38.68 -5.79
CA ALA A 426 -2.77 -39.43 -6.59
C ALA A 426 -4.21 -39.16 -6.13
N GLU A 427 -4.45 -39.21 -4.82
CA GLU A 427 -5.75 -38.87 -4.23
C GLU A 427 -6.14 -37.43 -4.54
N ARG A 428 -5.22 -36.47 -4.41
CA ARG A 428 -5.48 -35.06 -4.74
C ARG A 428 -5.87 -34.84 -6.21
N ARG A 429 -5.27 -35.58 -7.15
CA ARG A 429 -5.68 -35.56 -8.57
C ARG A 429 -7.11 -36.07 -8.73
N HIS A 430 -7.43 -37.22 -8.14
CA HIS A 430 -8.78 -37.77 -8.17
C HIS A 430 -9.84 -36.87 -7.50
N MET A 431 -9.47 -36.17 -6.43
CA MET A 431 -10.33 -35.16 -5.78
C MET A 431 -10.57 -33.95 -6.70
N ALA A 432 -9.54 -33.49 -7.43
CA ALA A 432 -9.64 -32.35 -8.35
C ALA A 432 -10.51 -32.65 -9.58
N ASP A 433 -10.46 -33.89 -10.10
CA ASP A 433 -11.29 -34.33 -11.24
C ASP A 433 -12.80 -34.33 -10.88
N GLY A 434 -13.12 -34.39 -9.58
CA GLY A 434 -14.47 -34.29 -9.03
C GLY A 434 -15.33 -35.54 -9.23
N ASN A 435 -14.71 -36.67 -9.58
CA ASN A 435 -15.35 -37.98 -9.60
C ASN A 435 -15.46 -38.62 -8.21
N TRP A 436 -14.90 -37.98 -7.18
CA TRP A 436 -14.96 -38.46 -5.80
C TRP A 436 -16.11 -37.76 -5.05
N GLY A 437 -17.22 -38.48 -4.83
CA GLY A 437 -18.52 -37.95 -4.42
C GLY A 437 -18.53 -36.80 -3.39
N PRO A 438 -17.92 -36.96 -2.19
CA PRO A 438 -17.89 -35.90 -1.16
C PRO A 438 -17.09 -34.65 -1.55
N CYS A 439 -16.24 -34.75 -2.58
CA CYS A 439 -15.36 -33.68 -3.04
C CYS A 439 -15.93 -32.90 -4.23
N ALA A 440 -17.17 -33.13 -4.65
CA ALA A 440 -17.83 -32.26 -5.64
C ALA A 440 -17.87 -30.77 -5.20
N ILE A 441 -17.84 -30.51 -3.89
CA ILE A 441 -17.76 -29.15 -3.32
C ILE A 441 -16.40 -28.48 -3.59
N VAL A 442 -15.33 -29.25 -3.79
CA VAL A 442 -14.00 -28.71 -4.12
C VAL A 442 -14.03 -27.92 -5.43
N LYS A 443 -14.93 -28.26 -6.37
CA LYS A 443 -15.18 -27.49 -7.60
C LYS A 443 -15.76 -26.09 -7.35
N ARG A 444 -16.35 -25.83 -6.17
CA ARG A 444 -16.89 -24.52 -5.78
C ARG A 444 -15.84 -23.64 -5.11
N TRP A 445 -14.70 -24.20 -4.70
CA TRP A 445 -13.64 -23.40 -4.09
C TRP A 445 -12.91 -22.57 -5.14
N PRO A 446 -12.39 -21.40 -4.75
CA PRO A 446 -11.48 -20.66 -5.61
C PRO A 446 -10.30 -21.55 -6.02
N VAL A 447 -9.97 -21.55 -7.31
CA VAL A 447 -8.88 -22.38 -7.88
C VAL A 447 -7.54 -22.11 -7.16
N GLY A 448 -7.32 -20.87 -6.73
CA GLY A 448 -6.11 -20.47 -6.01
C GLY A 448 -5.89 -21.29 -4.72
N TRP A 449 -6.95 -21.62 -3.98
CA TRP A 449 -6.85 -22.28 -2.67
C TRP A 449 -6.11 -23.63 -2.74
N LEU A 450 -6.29 -24.34 -3.84
CA LEU A 450 -5.77 -25.68 -4.09
C LEU A 450 -4.50 -25.69 -4.92
N SER A 451 -3.98 -24.51 -5.29
CA SER A 451 -2.77 -24.41 -6.11
C SER A 451 -1.60 -25.15 -5.46
N SER A 452 -1.10 -26.16 -6.16
CA SER A 452 0.08 -26.91 -5.75
C SER A 452 1.38 -26.16 -6.04
N THR A 453 1.33 -25.07 -6.82
CA THR A 453 2.48 -24.25 -7.18
C THR A 453 2.77 -23.24 -6.07
N PRO A 454 3.89 -23.36 -5.34
CA PRO A 454 4.29 -22.34 -4.39
C PRO A 454 4.70 -21.06 -5.13
N ARG A 455 4.53 -19.90 -4.49
CA ARG A 455 5.11 -18.64 -4.98
C ARG A 455 6.63 -18.69 -4.89
N ARG A 456 7.31 -17.74 -5.55
CA ARG A 456 8.76 -17.58 -5.45
C ARG A 456 9.20 -17.52 -3.97
N LEU A 457 10.14 -18.38 -3.59
CA LEU A 457 10.70 -18.35 -2.25
C LEU A 457 11.57 -17.09 -2.06
N CYS A 458 11.23 -16.23 -1.09
CA CYS A 458 11.95 -14.97 -0.83
C CYS A 458 13.09 -15.07 0.20
N VAL A 459 13.44 -16.29 0.62
CA VAL A 459 14.53 -16.53 1.57
C VAL A 459 15.78 -16.91 0.80
N PRO A 460 16.82 -16.07 0.77
CA PRO A 460 18.04 -16.37 0.02
C PRO A 460 18.83 -17.52 0.68
N ALA A 461 19.83 -18.05 -0.02
CA ALA A 461 20.62 -19.20 0.46
C ALA A 461 21.28 -18.95 1.83
N GLN A 462 21.79 -17.74 2.06
CA GLN A 462 22.38 -17.31 3.33
C GLN A 462 21.35 -17.07 4.45
N GLY A 463 20.06 -17.13 4.14
CA GLY A 463 18.98 -16.75 5.05
C GLY A 463 18.70 -15.25 5.05
N ARG A 464 17.54 -14.88 5.59
CA ARG A 464 17.11 -13.49 5.75
C ARG A 464 17.25 -13.08 7.20
N THR A 465 17.96 -11.98 7.45
CA THR A 465 18.29 -11.54 8.81
C THR A 465 17.51 -10.28 9.17
N PHE A 466 16.93 -10.29 10.36
CA PHE A 466 16.20 -9.17 10.97
C PHE A 466 16.96 -8.72 12.22
N SER A 467 17.55 -7.52 12.14
CA SER A 467 18.32 -6.95 13.25
C SER A 467 17.40 -6.39 14.32
N PHE A 468 17.67 -6.73 15.57
CA PHE A 468 17.00 -6.12 16.72
C PHE A 468 18.00 -5.37 17.59
N SER A 469 17.47 -4.42 18.35
CA SER A 469 18.26 -3.66 19.31
C SER A 469 17.44 -3.23 20.52
N ALA A 470 18.14 -2.91 21.60
CA ALA A 470 17.58 -2.23 22.75
C ALA A 470 18.56 -1.16 23.22
N SER A 471 18.06 0.05 23.45
CA SER A 471 18.84 1.14 24.03
C SER A 471 19.14 0.89 25.50
N LEU A 472 20.21 1.48 26.02
CA LEU A 472 20.54 1.42 27.45
C LEU A 472 19.37 1.88 28.32
N GLN A 473 18.63 2.92 27.90
CA GLN A 473 17.45 3.39 28.60
C GLN A 473 16.35 2.32 28.69
N GLU A 474 16.13 1.54 27.63
CA GLU A 474 15.19 0.42 27.67
C GLU A 474 15.66 -0.71 28.58
N LEU A 475 16.96 -0.99 28.60
CA LEU A 475 17.56 -1.95 29.55
C LEU A 475 17.35 -1.48 30.99
N GLU A 476 17.68 -0.23 31.29
CA GLU A 476 17.52 0.38 32.62
C GLU A 476 16.07 0.37 33.07
N LYS A 477 15.14 0.70 32.16
CA LYS A 477 13.71 0.67 32.44
C LYS A 477 13.21 -0.75 32.72
N ALA A 478 13.68 -1.74 31.96
CA ALA A 478 13.22 -3.12 32.08
C ALA A 478 13.86 -3.86 33.27
N LEU A 479 15.11 -3.52 33.63
CA LEU A 479 15.93 -4.30 34.55
C LEU A 479 16.36 -3.53 35.81
N GLY A 480 16.32 -2.20 35.80
CA GLY A 480 16.84 -1.36 36.88
C GLY A 480 15.97 -1.32 38.14
N SER A 481 14.71 -1.74 38.07
CA SER A 481 13.74 -1.72 39.18
C SER A 481 13.28 -3.11 39.59
N LEU A 482 14.06 -4.16 39.32
CA LEU A 482 13.72 -5.52 39.70
C LEU A 482 13.95 -5.75 41.20
N GLU A 483 13.00 -6.41 41.85
CA GLU A 483 13.18 -6.89 43.23
C GLU A 483 14.18 -8.07 43.24
N GLU A 484 14.87 -8.27 44.36
CA GLU A 484 15.84 -9.37 44.49
C GLU A 484 15.18 -10.73 44.23
N GLY A 485 15.78 -11.54 43.36
CA GLY A 485 15.22 -12.85 42.97
C GLY A 485 14.08 -12.81 41.94
N SER A 486 13.56 -11.63 41.56
CA SER A 486 12.56 -11.51 40.50
C SER A 486 13.18 -11.63 39.10
N ASP A 487 12.39 -12.12 38.14
CA ASP A 487 12.81 -12.24 36.74
C ASP A 487 12.38 -10.99 35.96
N GLY A 488 13.35 -10.28 35.38
CA GLY A 488 13.12 -9.21 34.42
C GLY A 488 13.17 -9.73 32.99
N THR A 489 12.28 -9.21 32.14
CA THR A 489 12.24 -9.55 30.71
C THR A 489 12.49 -8.31 29.88
N LEU A 490 13.49 -8.39 29.01
CA LEU A 490 13.78 -7.41 27.98
C LEU A 490 13.37 -7.95 26.62
N GLU A 491 12.71 -7.09 25.85
CA GLU A 491 12.13 -7.39 24.56
C GLU A 491 12.68 -6.42 23.50
N PRO A 492 13.88 -6.69 22.94
CA PRO A 492 14.48 -5.84 21.91
C PRO A 492 13.54 -5.67 20.72
N ALA A 493 13.53 -4.49 20.13
CA ALA A 493 12.70 -4.17 18.98
C ALA A 493 13.49 -4.36 17.68
N ILE A 494 12.83 -4.85 16.63
CA ILE A 494 13.38 -4.89 15.28
C ILE A 494 13.38 -3.49 14.68
N GLU A 495 14.52 -3.11 14.10
CA GLU A 495 14.69 -1.79 13.50
C GLU A 495 13.73 -1.60 12.32
N ASN A 496 13.08 -0.44 12.25
CA ASN A 496 12.18 -0.05 11.17
C ASN A 496 11.02 -1.04 10.90
N ALA A 497 10.66 -1.90 11.85
CA ALA A 497 9.53 -2.81 11.73
C ALA A 497 8.23 -2.20 12.29
N PRO A 498 7.05 -2.59 11.77
CA PRO A 498 5.76 -2.17 12.34
C PRO A 498 5.46 -2.84 13.70
N ALA A 499 6.10 -3.97 14.00
CA ALA A 499 5.97 -4.72 15.24
C ALA A 499 7.31 -4.80 15.98
N ARG A 500 7.31 -5.26 17.25
CA ARG A 500 8.56 -5.46 18.00
C ARG A 500 9.32 -6.69 17.51
N GLY A 501 8.61 -7.72 17.03
CA GLY A 501 9.19 -8.93 16.44
C GLY A 501 9.21 -8.94 14.91
N ALA A 502 9.76 -10.03 14.36
CA ALA A 502 9.79 -10.32 12.93
C ALA A 502 8.58 -11.19 12.55
N TYR A 503 7.83 -10.79 11.54
CA TYR A 503 6.84 -11.66 10.94
C TYR A 503 7.52 -12.70 10.05
N VAL A 504 7.40 -13.96 10.44
CA VAL A 504 7.91 -15.13 9.71
C VAL A 504 6.89 -16.26 9.81
N HIS A 505 6.62 -16.92 8.69
CA HIS A 505 5.60 -17.96 8.56
C HIS A 505 4.21 -17.49 9.03
N GLY A 506 3.90 -16.21 8.81
CA GLY A 506 2.66 -15.55 9.26
C GLY A 506 2.54 -15.33 10.78
N LEU A 507 3.59 -15.54 11.56
CA LEU A 507 3.57 -15.32 13.02
C LEU A 507 4.63 -14.29 13.42
N GLU A 508 4.41 -13.60 14.53
CA GLU A 508 5.37 -12.64 15.07
C GLU A 508 6.39 -13.37 15.97
N TRP A 509 7.66 -13.34 15.58
CA TRP A 509 8.77 -13.94 16.32
C TRP A 509 9.64 -12.88 16.95
N GLN A 510 9.89 -12.99 18.26
CA GLN A 510 10.56 -11.95 19.03
C GLN A 510 11.68 -12.54 19.87
N ALA A 511 12.81 -11.84 19.92
CA ALA A 511 13.86 -12.12 20.89
C ALA A 511 13.41 -11.68 22.30
N GLN A 512 13.58 -12.56 23.28
CA GLN A 512 13.34 -12.27 24.69
C GLN A 512 14.59 -12.59 25.49
N LEU A 513 15.05 -11.62 26.26
CA LEU A 513 16.16 -11.79 27.20
C LEU A 513 15.59 -11.77 28.61
N VAL A 514 15.86 -12.81 29.39
CA VAL A 514 15.37 -12.94 30.76
C VAL A 514 16.55 -12.92 31.71
N VAL A 515 16.52 -12.01 32.67
CA VAL A 515 17.55 -11.88 33.70
C VAL A 515 16.89 -12.00 35.05
N ARG A 516 17.39 -12.90 35.88
CA ARG A 516 17.00 -12.94 37.29
C ARG A 516 17.82 -11.93 38.07
N ASN A 517 17.19 -11.06 38.83
CA ASN A 517 17.92 -10.09 39.63
C ASN A 517 18.85 -10.80 40.63
N GLY A 518 20.11 -10.34 40.72
CA GLY A 518 21.17 -10.97 41.49
C GLY A 518 21.90 -12.12 40.77
N SER A 519 21.40 -12.59 39.62
CA SER A 519 22.09 -13.58 38.79
C SER A 519 22.99 -12.91 37.74
N ALA A 520 24.14 -13.52 37.46
CA ALA A 520 24.96 -13.14 36.31
C ALA A 520 24.43 -13.76 35.00
N ASP A 521 23.60 -14.81 35.08
CA ASP A 521 23.14 -15.56 33.91
C ASP A 521 21.97 -14.84 33.21
N VAL A 522 22.13 -14.61 31.90
CA VAL A 522 21.07 -14.09 31.03
C VAL A 522 20.52 -15.24 30.20
N GLY A 523 19.23 -15.53 30.35
CA GLY A 523 18.52 -16.42 29.44
C GLY A 523 18.18 -15.73 28.12
N CYS A 524 18.26 -16.46 27.00
CA CYS A 524 17.88 -15.95 25.69
C CYS A 524 16.89 -16.91 25.01
N TYR A 525 15.72 -16.36 24.68
CA TYR A 525 14.56 -17.09 24.21
C TYR A 525 14.04 -16.48 22.90
N MET A 526 13.48 -17.35 22.06
CA MET A 526 12.65 -16.97 20.94
C MET A 526 11.20 -17.14 21.35
N ALA A 527 10.45 -16.05 21.42
CA ALA A 527 9.04 -16.06 21.69
C ALA A 527 8.25 -15.93 20.38
N VAL A 528 7.07 -16.56 20.36
CA VAL A 528 6.12 -16.43 19.26
C VAL A 528 4.83 -15.81 19.76
N ARG A 529 4.38 -14.80 19.06
CA ARG A 529 3.18 -14.02 19.35
C ARG A 529 2.20 -14.10 18.19
N LEU A 530 0.93 -14.01 18.53
CA LEU A 530 -0.11 -13.86 17.52
C LEU A 530 -0.16 -12.38 17.10
N PRO A 531 -0.08 -12.09 15.79
CA PRO A 531 -0.26 -10.75 15.26
C PRO A 531 -1.53 -10.09 15.82
N SER A 532 -1.50 -8.79 16.10
CA SER A 532 -2.61 -8.09 16.75
C SER A 532 -3.92 -8.22 15.98
N SER A 533 -3.86 -8.26 14.65
CA SER A 533 -5.02 -8.35 13.77
C SER A 533 -5.64 -9.74 13.81
N LEU A 534 -4.84 -10.80 14.00
CA LEU A 534 -5.35 -12.15 14.27
C LEU A 534 -5.89 -12.30 15.71
N ARG A 535 -5.34 -11.58 16.70
CA ARG A 535 -5.88 -11.58 18.08
C ARG A 535 -7.28 -10.99 18.17
N ARG A 536 -7.67 -10.10 17.26
CA ARG A 536 -8.99 -9.47 17.25
C ARG A 536 -10.12 -10.39 16.74
N LEU A 537 -9.81 -11.55 16.17
CA LEU A 537 -10.83 -12.47 15.65
C LEU A 537 -11.86 -12.86 16.72
N GLY A 538 -13.12 -12.47 16.48
CA GLY A 538 -14.09 -12.19 17.53
C GLY A 538 -14.84 -13.36 18.20
N SER A 539 -14.70 -14.61 17.74
CA SER A 539 -15.43 -15.72 18.36
C SER A 539 -14.65 -16.38 19.50
N ALA A 540 -15.33 -16.76 20.59
CA ALA A 540 -14.72 -17.47 21.71
C ALA A 540 -14.07 -18.81 21.26
N ALA A 541 -14.69 -19.50 20.29
CA ALA A 541 -14.13 -20.72 19.71
C ALA A 541 -12.81 -20.44 18.96
N SER A 542 -12.74 -19.33 18.22
CA SER A 542 -11.53 -18.88 17.52
C SER A 542 -10.41 -18.58 18.52
N GLN A 543 -10.73 -17.86 19.60
CA GLN A 543 -9.77 -17.56 20.66
C GLN A 543 -9.24 -18.83 21.32
N LEU A 544 -10.11 -19.79 21.62
CA LEU A 544 -9.71 -21.08 22.19
C LEU A 544 -8.72 -21.81 21.25
N MET A 545 -9.01 -21.88 19.95
CA MET A 545 -8.10 -22.49 18.97
C MET A 545 -6.75 -21.76 18.92
N LEU A 546 -6.75 -20.43 18.96
CA LEU A 546 -5.54 -19.61 18.90
C LEU A 546 -4.68 -19.71 20.18
N THR A 547 -5.28 -19.94 21.35
CA THR A 547 -4.53 -20.18 22.60
C THR A 547 -3.78 -21.51 22.63
N GLY A 548 -4.22 -22.48 21.82
CA GLY A 548 -3.56 -23.77 21.61
C GLY A 548 -2.52 -23.76 20.48
N LEU A 549 -2.36 -22.64 19.77
CA LEU A 549 -1.50 -22.56 18.61
C LEU A 549 -0.06 -22.91 18.98
N THR A 550 0.47 -23.91 18.27
CA THR A 550 1.87 -24.29 18.32
C THR A 550 2.55 -23.90 17.01
N ALA A 551 3.67 -23.22 17.13
CA ALA A 551 4.51 -22.81 16.03
C ALA A 551 5.83 -23.58 16.07
N PHE A 552 6.42 -23.80 14.89
CA PHE A 552 7.69 -24.49 14.78
C PHE A 552 8.75 -23.45 14.40
N PRO A 553 9.72 -23.15 15.28
CA PRO A 553 10.82 -22.23 14.97
C PRO A 553 11.84 -22.85 14.00
N LYS A 554 11.48 -23.96 13.34
CA LYS A 554 12.30 -24.63 12.34
C LYS A 554 12.86 -23.60 11.36
N ARG A 555 14.18 -23.63 11.17
CA ARG A 555 14.96 -22.71 10.31
C ARG A 555 15.17 -21.31 10.86
N LEU A 556 14.70 -20.98 12.06
CA LEU A 556 15.08 -19.75 12.73
C LEU A 556 16.39 -19.92 13.48
N ASN A 557 17.20 -18.87 13.46
CA ASN A 557 18.36 -18.70 14.32
C ASN A 557 18.19 -17.40 15.10
N ILE A 558 18.66 -17.38 16.34
CA ILE A 558 18.81 -16.15 17.13
C ILE A 558 20.28 -15.93 17.45
N CYS A 559 20.72 -14.69 17.36
CA CYS A 559 22.07 -14.28 17.71
C CYS A 559 22.05 -13.00 18.54
N VAL A 560 22.91 -12.93 19.56
CA VAL A 560 23.20 -11.71 20.33
C VAL A 560 24.66 -11.37 20.12
N TYR A 561 24.96 -10.10 19.83
CA TYR A 561 26.32 -9.65 19.57
C TYR A 561 26.96 -9.09 20.85
N GLY A 562 28.26 -9.35 21.04
CA GLY A 562 29.05 -8.65 22.06
C GLY A 562 29.40 -7.24 21.59
N GLY A 563 29.58 -6.33 22.56
CA GLY A 563 30.21 -5.03 22.33
C GLY A 563 31.66 -5.24 21.95
N ALA A 564 32.14 -4.55 20.91
CA ALA A 564 33.57 -4.47 20.66
C ALA A 564 34.20 -3.73 21.85
N ALA A 565 35.15 -4.38 22.54
CA ALA A 565 35.92 -3.70 23.58
C ALA A 565 36.49 -2.42 22.97
N SER A 566 36.16 -1.26 23.54
CA SER A 566 36.49 0.09 23.06
C SER A 566 38.00 0.41 23.06
N GLY A 567 38.88 -0.61 23.05
CA GLY A 567 40.30 -0.48 23.38
C GLY A 567 41.30 -0.62 22.24
N ALA A 568 40.90 -0.90 20.99
CA ALA A 568 41.87 -1.01 19.89
C ALA A 568 41.27 -0.56 18.55
N ALA A 569 40.91 0.72 18.46
CA ALA A 569 40.82 1.38 17.17
C ALA A 569 42.23 1.47 16.57
N ALA A 570 42.66 0.41 15.87
CA ALA A 570 43.77 0.52 14.94
C ALA A 570 43.30 1.43 13.81
N ALA A 571 43.60 2.72 13.94
CA ALA A 571 43.39 3.72 12.91
C ALA A 571 44.13 3.28 11.64
N GLY A 572 43.41 2.86 10.59
CA GLY A 572 44.00 2.76 9.26
C GLY A 572 43.54 1.66 8.30
N ALA A 573 42.65 0.73 8.67
CA ALA A 573 42.18 -0.31 7.74
C ALA A 573 40.69 -0.12 7.42
N GLY A 574 40.39 0.28 6.19
CA GLY A 574 39.06 0.73 5.76
C GLY A 574 37.95 -0.30 5.89
N ASP A 575 36.74 0.22 6.17
CA ASP A 575 35.33 -0.22 5.94
C ASP A 575 34.96 -1.70 5.74
N ALA A 576 35.84 -2.66 6.00
CA ALA A 576 35.46 -4.05 6.08
C ALA A 576 34.61 -4.23 7.36
N PRO A 577 33.37 -4.73 7.25
CA PRO A 577 32.48 -4.89 8.38
C PRO A 577 33.17 -5.78 9.42
N SER A 578 33.62 -5.16 10.51
CA SER A 578 34.35 -5.82 11.58
C SER A 578 33.46 -6.96 12.10
N GLN A 579 33.92 -8.20 11.91
CA GLN A 579 33.16 -9.40 12.20
C GLN A 579 32.68 -9.36 13.67
N ARG A 580 31.41 -8.98 13.87
CA ARG A 580 30.85 -8.78 15.21
C ARG A 580 30.92 -10.09 15.98
N ARG A 581 31.58 -10.08 17.14
CA ARG A 581 31.69 -11.27 18.00
C ARG A 581 30.30 -11.70 18.43
N LYS A 582 29.89 -12.92 18.09
CA LYS A 582 28.63 -13.50 18.54
C LYS A 582 28.80 -13.90 20.00
N ALA A 583 28.08 -13.24 20.90
CA ALA A 583 28.03 -13.59 22.32
C ALA A 583 27.19 -14.85 22.56
N TYR A 584 26.11 -14.98 21.80
CA TYR A 584 25.24 -16.14 21.83
C TYR A 584 24.69 -16.41 20.43
N HIS A 585 24.49 -17.70 20.13
CA HIS A 585 23.87 -18.15 18.90
C HIS A 585 23.15 -19.48 19.14
N LYS A 586 21.86 -19.54 18.81
CA LYS A 586 21.07 -20.77 18.82
C LYS A 586 20.35 -20.95 17.49
N ARG A 587 20.49 -22.15 16.92
CA ARG A 587 19.73 -22.62 15.77
C ARG A 587 18.64 -23.55 16.25
N TYR A 588 17.42 -23.31 15.80
CA TYR A 588 16.27 -24.09 16.21
C TYR A 588 16.05 -25.29 15.28
N GLY A 589 15.79 -26.45 15.89
CA GLY A 589 15.69 -27.74 15.22
C GLY A 589 14.29 -28.07 14.70
N ASP A 590 14.19 -29.15 13.94
CA ASP A 590 12.94 -29.58 13.28
C ASP A 590 11.88 -30.13 14.24
N HIS A 591 12.28 -30.57 15.42
CA HIS A 591 11.41 -31.18 16.43
C HIS A 591 11.02 -30.22 17.55
N GLU A 592 11.54 -29.00 17.53
CA GLU A 592 11.19 -27.98 18.51
C GLU A 592 9.87 -27.32 18.11
N PHE A 593 9.03 -27.05 19.10
CA PHE A 593 7.80 -26.28 18.92
C PHE A 593 7.64 -25.32 20.09
N VAL A 594 6.98 -24.20 19.85
CA VAL A 594 6.71 -23.15 20.83
C VAL A 594 5.23 -22.87 20.80
N ARG A 595 4.61 -22.84 21.98
CA ARG A 595 3.22 -22.38 22.13
C ARG A 595 3.18 -20.86 21.97
N VAL A 596 2.18 -20.35 21.27
CA VAL A 596 1.94 -18.90 21.19
C VAL A 596 1.77 -18.29 22.58
N GLY A 597 2.49 -17.19 22.82
CA GLY A 597 2.58 -16.54 24.13
C GLY A 597 3.67 -17.12 25.03
N SER A 598 4.43 -18.12 24.58
CA SER A 598 5.57 -18.70 25.29
C SER A 598 6.88 -18.48 24.52
N GLY A 599 8.01 -18.65 25.21
CA GLY A 599 9.35 -18.59 24.64
C GLY A 599 10.10 -19.93 24.73
N TRP A 600 10.93 -20.22 23.73
CA TRP A 600 11.87 -21.36 23.76
C TRP A 600 13.31 -20.87 23.63
N GLY A 601 14.17 -21.29 24.56
CA GLY A 601 15.48 -20.67 24.73
C GLY A 601 16.44 -21.51 25.54
N VAL A 602 17.49 -20.87 26.01
CA VAL A 602 18.48 -21.45 26.91
C VAL A 602 18.58 -20.52 28.12
N PRO A 603 18.30 -21.00 29.35
CA PRO A 603 18.64 -20.24 30.54
C PRO A 603 20.17 -20.13 30.65
N GLY A 604 20.70 -18.97 31.04
CA GLY A 604 22.14 -18.74 31.09
C GLY A 604 22.83 -18.84 29.71
N ALA A 605 22.18 -18.32 28.68
CA ALA A 605 22.71 -18.21 27.32
C ALA A 605 24.05 -17.45 27.27
N PHE A 606 24.25 -16.46 28.14
CA PHE A 606 25.51 -15.74 28.34
C PHE A 606 25.54 -15.06 29.72
N GLN A 607 26.69 -14.52 30.13
CA GLN A 607 26.94 -14.00 31.48
C GLN A 607 27.20 -12.49 31.50
N LEU A 608 26.52 -11.78 32.41
CA LEU A 608 26.80 -10.39 32.75
C LEU A 608 28.05 -10.27 33.63
N ARG A 609 28.65 -9.08 33.65
CA ARG A 609 29.66 -8.77 34.67
C ARG A 609 29.01 -8.71 36.04
N ALA A 610 29.74 -9.16 37.06
CA ALA A 610 29.34 -8.92 38.44
C ALA A 610 29.15 -7.42 38.66
N ALA A 611 28.04 -7.05 39.30
CA ALA A 611 27.87 -5.68 39.75
C ALA A 611 29.05 -5.33 40.66
N PRO A 612 29.67 -4.14 40.53
CA PRO A 612 30.60 -3.68 41.53
C PRO A 612 29.89 -3.72 42.88
N ALA A 613 30.46 -4.43 43.86
CA ALA A 613 29.88 -4.52 45.19
C ALA A 613 29.59 -3.10 45.67
N ALA A 614 28.33 -2.83 46.03
CA ALA A 614 27.94 -1.53 46.55
C ALA A 614 28.92 -1.20 47.66
N ALA A 615 29.73 -0.15 47.46
CA ALA A 615 30.72 0.24 48.44
C ALA A 615 29.96 0.37 49.78
N PRO A 616 30.43 -0.28 50.86
CA PRO A 616 29.73 -0.24 52.14
C PRO A 616 29.44 1.22 52.45
N PRO A 617 28.20 1.56 52.87
CA PRO A 617 27.82 2.95 53.08
C PRO A 617 28.90 3.54 53.98
N ALA A 618 29.63 4.53 53.45
CA ALA A 618 30.70 5.17 54.17
C ALA A 618 30.08 5.57 55.50
N GLN A 619 30.52 4.91 56.58
CA GLN A 619 30.07 5.25 57.92
C GLN A 619 30.36 6.73 58.04
N GLN A 620 29.32 7.56 57.97
CA GLN A 620 29.42 8.95 58.35
C GLN A 620 29.91 8.88 59.78
N GLN A 621 31.23 9.05 59.95
CA GLN A 621 31.80 9.41 61.22
C GLN A 621 31.06 10.67 61.62
N GLN A 622 30.07 10.49 62.50
CA GLN A 622 29.48 11.55 63.27
C GLN A 622 30.63 12.21 64.00
N GLN A 623 31.20 13.26 63.42
CA GLN A 623 31.97 14.22 64.18
C GLN A 623 30.98 14.85 65.16
N PRO A 624 31.22 14.75 66.48
CA PRO A 624 30.42 15.46 67.45
C PRO A 624 30.73 16.96 67.31
N GLN A 625 29.89 17.70 66.59
CA GLN A 625 29.85 19.15 66.66
C GLN A 625 29.11 19.56 67.93
N GLY A 626 29.87 19.78 69.00
CA GLY A 626 29.44 20.60 70.13
C GLY A 626 29.68 22.07 69.81
N GLY A 627 28.61 22.87 69.71
CA GLY A 627 28.70 24.32 69.63
C GLY A 627 27.33 24.97 69.41
N PRO A 628 26.74 25.66 70.41
CA PRO A 628 25.53 26.44 70.22
C PRO A 628 25.92 27.84 69.71
N GLY A 629 25.52 28.17 68.48
CA GLY A 629 25.73 29.50 67.91
C GLY A 629 24.69 29.79 66.83
N GLN A 630 23.73 30.64 67.17
CA GLN A 630 22.64 31.09 66.31
C GLN A 630 23.13 31.87 65.09
N GLY A 631 22.39 31.76 63.99
CA GLY A 631 22.40 32.71 62.87
C GLY A 631 21.52 32.22 61.71
N PRO A 632 20.49 32.98 61.27
CA PRO A 632 19.66 32.59 60.14
C PRO A 632 20.29 33.11 58.85
N GLN A 633 20.59 32.23 57.91
CA GLN A 633 20.98 32.66 56.57
C GLN A 633 20.35 31.78 55.50
N GLN A 634 19.34 32.36 54.85
CA GLN A 634 18.88 32.02 53.52
C GLN A 634 20.08 31.93 52.58
N GLN A 635 20.24 30.79 51.90
CA GLN A 635 21.02 30.75 50.67
C GLN A 635 20.42 29.74 49.70
N ALA A 636 19.91 30.31 48.61
CA ALA A 636 19.66 29.65 47.35
C ALA A 636 20.98 29.16 46.73
N GLY A 637 20.91 28.06 45.98
CA GLY A 637 22.01 27.52 45.16
C GLY A 637 22.35 26.09 45.58
N GLY A 638 22.50 25.11 44.69
CA GLY A 638 22.37 25.08 43.25
C GLY A 638 22.24 23.62 42.82
N ALA A 639 21.46 23.39 41.77
CA ALA A 639 21.42 22.11 41.08
C ALA A 639 22.76 21.92 40.36
N ALA A 640 23.73 21.31 41.04
CA ALA A 640 25.04 20.99 40.48
C ALA A 640 25.32 19.50 40.63
N GLY A 641 25.19 18.78 39.52
CA GLY A 641 26.16 17.76 39.12
C GLY A 641 26.13 16.42 39.83
N SER A 642 25.02 15.68 39.79
CA SER A 642 25.07 14.21 39.89
C SER A 642 25.52 13.63 38.54
N VAL A 643 26.79 13.85 38.18
CA VAL A 643 27.42 13.27 36.99
C VAL A 643 28.43 12.24 37.48
N ALA A 644 28.37 11.04 36.90
CA ALA A 644 29.26 9.88 37.11
C ALA A 644 28.84 8.80 38.12
N GLY A 645 27.56 8.70 38.47
CA GLY A 645 26.98 7.42 38.91
C GLY A 645 26.53 6.62 37.69
N GLY A 646 27.43 5.92 37.01
CA GLY A 646 27.04 5.02 35.92
C GLY A 646 26.04 3.99 36.43
N SER A 647 24.90 3.85 35.74
CA SER A 647 23.86 2.89 36.12
C SER A 647 24.46 1.49 36.30
N ALA A 648 24.06 0.79 37.37
CA ALA A 648 24.50 -0.58 37.64
C ALA A 648 24.22 -1.50 36.44
N VAL A 649 23.09 -1.28 35.75
CA VAL A 649 22.72 -2.00 34.52
C VAL A 649 23.73 -1.73 33.41
N ALA A 650 24.13 -0.48 33.19
CA ALA A 650 25.14 -0.13 32.18
C ALA A 650 26.47 -0.87 32.43
N THR A 651 26.87 -0.97 33.70
CA THR A 651 28.12 -1.65 34.10
C THR A 651 28.05 -3.16 33.88
N GLN A 652 26.93 -3.79 34.25
CA GLN A 652 26.72 -5.23 34.06
C GLN A 652 26.68 -5.63 32.58
N TRP A 653 26.11 -4.78 31.73
CA TRP A 653 25.89 -5.03 30.31
C TRP A 653 27.00 -4.51 29.39
N VAL A 654 28.05 -3.90 29.93
CA VAL A 654 29.09 -3.19 29.14
C VAL A 654 29.71 -4.05 28.02
N ASP A 655 29.83 -5.36 28.22
CA ASP A 655 30.39 -6.30 27.23
C ASP A 655 29.43 -6.63 26.07
N TYR A 656 28.21 -6.11 26.12
CA TYR A 656 27.14 -6.32 25.13
C TYR A 656 26.61 -5.00 24.54
N LEU A 657 27.01 -3.84 25.10
CA LEU A 657 26.60 -2.53 24.63
C LEU A 657 27.53 -2.03 23.51
N GLN A 658 27.05 -2.09 22.27
CA GLN A 658 27.70 -1.47 21.11
C GLN A 658 27.69 0.05 21.26
N GLY A 659 28.84 0.68 21.03
CA GLY A 659 29.02 2.12 21.26
C GLY A 659 28.78 2.56 22.70
N GLY A 660 28.76 1.61 23.65
CA GLY A 660 28.50 1.87 25.07
C GLY A 660 27.03 2.13 25.43
N ASN A 661 26.09 2.11 24.47
CA ASN A 661 24.70 2.50 24.75
C ASN A 661 23.62 1.61 24.09
N ARG A 662 24.00 0.60 23.31
CA ARG A 662 23.03 -0.18 22.52
C ARG A 662 23.32 -1.67 22.51
N LEU A 663 22.41 -2.48 23.02
CA LEU A 663 22.41 -3.91 22.79
C LEU A 663 21.93 -4.19 21.37
N ALA A 664 22.57 -5.13 20.66
CA ALA A 664 22.11 -5.57 19.35
C ALA A 664 22.20 -7.08 19.17
N GLY A 665 21.31 -7.60 18.33
CA GLY A 665 21.28 -8.98 17.92
C GLY A 665 20.52 -9.14 16.61
N ALA A 666 20.24 -10.37 16.23
CA ALA A 666 19.49 -10.65 15.03
C ALA A 666 18.71 -11.97 15.11
N ILE A 667 17.60 -12.02 14.38
CA ILE A 667 16.84 -13.23 14.06
C ILE A 667 17.08 -13.55 12.59
N THR A 668 17.53 -14.76 12.26
CA THR A 668 17.78 -15.17 10.87
C THR A 668 16.87 -16.33 10.49
N LEU A 669 16.09 -16.15 9.42
CA LEU A 669 15.32 -17.21 8.77
C LEU A 669 16.17 -17.87 7.68
N MET A 670 16.51 -19.14 7.85
CA MET A 670 17.23 -19.96 6.86
C MET A 670 16.28 -20.46 5.77
N PRO A 671 16.76 -20.72 4.52
CA PRO A 671 15.97 -21.37 3.48
C PRO A 671 15.60 -22.82 3.85
N PRO A 672 14.64 -23.47 3.17
CA PRO A 672 14.38 -24.88 3.37
C PRO A 672 15.60 -25.68 2.91
N SER A 673 15.95 -26.75 3.63
CA SER A 673 16.98 -27.68 3.18
C SER A 673 16.54 -28.25 1.82
N SER A 674 17.39 -28.15 0.80
CA SER A 674 17.17 -28.83 -0.47
C SER A 674 17.11 -30.34 -0.18
N THR A 675 15.92 -30.91 -0.27
CA THR A 675 15.68 -32.34 -0.14
C THR A 675 16.14 -33.08 -1.38
#